data_AF-A0A367AUS1-F1
#
_entry.id   AF-A0A367AUS1-F1
#
_cell.length_a   1.000
_cell.length_b   1.000
_cell.length_c   1.000
_cell.angle_alpha   90.00
_cell.angle_beta   90.00
_cell.angle_gamma   90.00
#
_symmetry.space_group_name_H-M   'P 1'
#
loop_
_entity.id
_entity.type
_entity.pdbx_description
1 polymer ?
#
loop_
_entity_poly.entity_id
_entity_poly.type
_entity_poly.pdbx_seq_one_letter_code
_entity_poly.pdbx_strand_id
1 'polypeptide(L)'
;MSAPTITGTPLLEAAVALHGAGLCVLPAAQDGTKRPAIEWREYQERRPDESQLRRWFGGDREGLGVVCGAVSGGLELTELEGRAVEAGALRALVAAVADAGEQALWDKLVSGHVVRSPSGGLHFFYRLVDAEVPGNQKLAATADHVTLAETRGEGGWVITAPSGGRVHPREGSWTVLTGSPAGIPTITGEERERFHALIRATLDERPVPQPVSASAFQQPGSSSPGGGASPGDDYAARTSWVDVLEPAGWTRVFAKGEVTYWRRPGKRHGISASTGYGGDWLYVFTSSTEFEPERTYTRFGAYAVLEHDGDHRAAAKVLVDRGFGRRPEPDVAQHPVPVAAPCSLDQAHEAFRRWLGDAYDLQGLDVVLAAAAVEQLDGDPVWLLMVSGPGNAKTETVGALAGAGAHVTSTISSEGALLSATSKKERTTDATGGLLRKLGDRGLLVIKDFTTILSMSRDPRAAVLAALREVYDGRWERNVGTDGGRTLTWTGRLAVIGGVTTAYDSAHAVIAAMGDRFALVRVDSGTGRLTSGRKALANVGSEVQMRAELAEAAGGVLAQVRPGAARLTDADERELLGLADLVTLSRTAVERDGRGEVVDAHMPEAPTRFAKMLGQLVRGGLALGIDRADAMGLARRVARDSVPPLRLTLLADLLDVPNSTTAQVRKRVQKPRSTVDRALQELHVLGLLRQHDLPGGSSWVYELSEVVDPSVLRALVVTRNVTTPGSRDQEERSALAPPTDISGDGSLFAPLSGPRAVAAEPAAAPAPAGHCEVCGLGLDPVLGQGALHPQCAEVVAAPPAARGGASACG
;
A
#
# COMPACT_ATOMS: atom_id res chain seq x y z
N MET A 1 -46.25 -48.24 -35.16
CA MET A 1 -46.35 -47.30 -34.03
C MET A 1 -45.08 -46.49 -34.01
N SER A 2 -45.13 -45.28 -34.56
CA SER A 2 -43.98 -44.37 -34.67
C SER A 2 -43.78 -43.64 -33.35
N ALA A 3 -42.58 -43.69 -32.79
CA ALA A 3 -42.20 -42.88 -31.64
C ALA A 3 -42.20 -41.39 -32.04
N PRO A 4 -42.74 -40.47 -31.22
CA PRO A 4 -42.81 -39.07 -31.57
C PRO A 4 -41.41 -38.43 -31.43
N THR A 5 -40.94 -37.80 -32.50
CA THR A 5 -39.76 -36.94 -32.49
C THR A 5 -40.12 -35.64 -31.76
N ILE A 6 -39.66 -35.47 -30.53
CA ILE A 6 -39.83 -34.23 -29.75
C ILE A 6 -38.84 -33.20 -30.29
N THR A 7 -39.33 -32.16 -30.96
CA THR A 7 -38.56 -30.94 -31.26
C THR A 7 -38.75 -29.98 -30.09
N GLY A 8 -37.84 -30.01 -29.11
CA GLY A 8 -37.82 -29.08 -27.98
C GLY A 8 -37.16 -27.75 -28.34
N THR A 9 -37.44 -26.68 -27.60
CA THR A 9 -36.60 -25.47 -27.63
C THR A 9 -35.21 -25.82 -27.08
N PRO A 10 -34.12 -25.16 -27.52
CA PRO A 10 -32.77 -25.42 -26.99
C PRO A 10 -32.68 -25.31 -25.45
N LEU A 11 -33.51 -24.45 -24.84
CA LEU A 11 -33.59 -24.28 -23.39
C LEU A 11 -34.28 -25.47 -22.69
N LEU A 12 -35.31 -26.06 -23.32
CA LEU A 12 -35.96 -27.27 -22.80
C LEU A 12 -35.00 -28.47 -22.84
N GLU A 13 -34.25 -28.64 -23.92
CA GLU A 13 -33.25 -29.69 -24.04
C GLU A 13 -32.17 -29.57 -22.94
N ALA A 14 -31.68 -28.35 -22.71
CA ALA A 14 -30.74 -28.08 -21.63
C ALA A 14 -31.33 -28.32 -20.23
N ALA A 15 -32.58 -27.90 -19.99
CA ALA A 15 -33.27 -28.13 -18.72
C ALA A 15 -33.45 -29.63 -18.43
N VAL A 16 -33.79 -30.43 -19.45
CA VAL A 16 -33.88 -31.89 -19.34
C VAL A 16 -32.51 -32.51 -19.10
N ALA A 17 -31.44 -32.02 -19.75
CA ALA A 17 -30.08 -32.50 -19.54
C ALA A 17 -29.56 -32.22 -18.12
N LEU A 18 -29.75 -30.99 -17.61
CA LEU A 18 -29.41 -30.60 -16.24
C LEU A 18 -30.19 -31.44 -15.22
N HIS A 19 -31.49 -31.65 -15.46
CA HIS A 19 -32.32 -32.52 -14.65
C HIS A 19 -31.86 -33.98 -14.70
N GLY A 20 -31.52 -34.50 -15.88
CA GLY A 20 -30.97 -35.85 -16.06
C GLY A 20 -29.65 -36.06 -15.30
N ALA A 21 -28.84 -35.00 -15.18
CA ALA A 21 -27.62 -34.98 -14.36
C ALA A 21 -27.88 -34.88 -12.84
N GLY A 22 -29.14 -34.91 -12.41
CA GLY A 22 -29.50 -34.92 -10.99
C GLY A 22 -29.76 -33.54 -10.39
N LEU A 23 -29.85 -32.48 -11.19
CA LEU A 23 -30.02 -31.11 -10.70
C LEU A 23 -31.50 -30.71 -10.58
N CYS A 24 -31.79 -29.85 -9.60
CA CYS A 24 -33.08 -29.20 -9.42
C CYS A 24 -33.15 -27.92 -10.27
N VAL A 25 -33.82 -27.99 -11.42
CA VAL A 25 -33.82 -26.94 -12.45
C VAL A 25 -35.11 -26.13 -12.40
N LEU A 26 -35.02 -24.81 -12.30
CA LEU A 26 -36.19 -23.92 -12.29
C LEU A 26 -36.06 -22.82 -13.37
N PRO A 27 -37.16 -22.20 -13.83
CA PRO A 27 -37.09 -21.08 -14.76
C PRO A 27 -36.59 -19.81 -14.07
N ALA A 28 -35.76 -19.02 -14.77
CA ALA A 28 -35.30 -17.72 -14.29
C ALA A 28 -36.29 -16.59 -14.68
N ALA A 29 -36.41 -15.57 -13.83
CA ALA A 29 -37.18 -14.37 -14.12
C ALA A 29 -36.54 -13.57 -15.27
N GLN A 30 -37.37 -13.00 -16.15
CA GLN A 30 -36.94 -12.26 -17.35
C GLN A 30 -37.07 -10.74 -17.15
N ASP A 31 -36.79 -10.28 -15.93
CA ASP A 31 -36.88 -8.89 -15.48
C ASP A 31 -35.53 -8.36 -14.95
N GLY A 32 -34.45 -9.11 -15.18
CA GLY A 32 -33.10 -8.80 -14.72
C GLY A 32 -32.86 -9.00 -13.22
N THR A 33 -33.86 -9.44 -12.44
CA THR A 33 -33.72 -9.60 -10.98
C THR A 33 -32.85 -10.78 -10.57
N LYS A 34 -32.57 -11.70 -11.51
CA LYS A 34 -31.82 -12.93 -11.32
C LYS A 34 -32.46 -13.94 -10.33
N ARG A 35 -33.76 -13.80 -10.07
CA ARG A 35 -34.52 -14.69 -9.19
C ARG A 35 -35.21 -15.82 -9.97
N PRO A 36 -35.66 -16.90 -9.30
CA PRO A 36 -36.58 -17.84 -9.90
C PRO A 36 -37.87 -17.14 -10.36
N ALA A 37 -38.42 -17.52 -11.51
CA ALA A 37 -39.68 -16.97 -12.03
C ALA A 37 -40.93 -17.53 -11.33
N ILE A 38 -40.75 -18.42 -10.37
CA ILE A 38 -41.80 -19.15 -9.66
C ILE A 38 -41.53 -19.13 -8.16
N GLU A 39 -42.56 -19.35 -7.35
CA GLU A 39 -42.39 -19.69 -5.94
C GLU A 39 -41.59 -20.97 -5.82
N TRP A 40 -40.42 -20.89 -5.17
CA TRP A 40 -39.39 -21.92 -5.31
C TRP A 40 -39.02 -22.62 -4.00
N ARG A 41 -39.62 -22.22 -2.88
CA ARG A 41 -39.28 -22.76 -1.54
C ARG A 41 -39.46 -24.28 -1.46
N GLU A 42 -40.52 -24.82 -2.06
CA GLU A 42 -40.72 -26.28 -2.11
C GLU A 42 -39.62 -27.01 -2.91
N TYR A 43 -38.98 -26.31 -3.87
CA TYR A 43 -37.95 -26.90 -4.73
C TYR A 43 -36.55 -26.88 -4.12
N GLN A 44 -36.41 -26.36 -2.89
CA GLN A 44 -35.21 -26.57 -2.07
C GLN A 44 -35.16 -27.98 -1.48
N GLU A 45 -36.30 -28.68 -1.40
CA GLU A 45 -36.40 -30.03 -0.83
C GLU A 45 -36.88 -31.06 -1.88
N ARG A 46 -37.54 -30.62 -2.96
CA ARG A 46 -38.12 -31.50 -3.97
C ARG A 46 -37.74 -31.08 -5.39
N ARG A 47 -37.28 -32.01 -6.22
CA ARG A 47 -37.03 -31.73 -7.64
C ARG A 47 -38.34 -31.67 -8.45
N PRO A 48 -38.43 -30.81 -9.47
CA PRO A 48 -39.54 -30.81 -10.40
C PRO A 48 -39.53 -32.08 -11.25
N ASP A 49 -40.71 -32.58 -11.63
CA ASP A 49 -40.80 -33.67 -12.61
C ASP A 49 -40.61 -33.18 -14.05
N GLU A 50 -40.39 -34.11 -14.99
CA GLU A 50 -40.15 -33.77 -16.39
C GLU A 50 -41.36 -33.06 -17.04
N SER A 51 -42.58 -33.35 -16.60
CA SER A 51 -43.78 -32.68 -17.10
C SER A 51 -43.81 -31.21 -16.67
N GLN A 52 -43.34 -30.89 -15.46
CA GLN A 52 -43.14 -29.51 -14.98
C GLN A 52 -42.09 -28.79 -15.83
N LEU A 53 -40.95 -29.43 -16.11
CA LEU A 53 -39.91 -28.85 -16.97
C LEU A 53 -40.43 -28.55 -18.38
N ARG A 54 -41.16 -29.50 -18.99
CA ARG A 54 -41.78 -29.31 -20.31
C ARG A 54 -42.78 -28.16 -20.33
N ARG A 55 -43.58 -27.99 -19.25
CA ARG A 55 -44.49 -26.84 -19.11
C ARG A 55 -43.75 -25.51 -18.96
N TRP A 56 -42.66 -25.49 -18.20
CA TRP A 56 -41.92 -24.25 -17.98
C TRP A 56 -41.09 -23.82 -19.19
N PHE A 57 -40.39 -24.75 -19.83
CA PHE A 57 -39.42 -24.47 -20.89
C PHE A 57 -39.93 -24.77 -22.30
N GLY A 58 -41.16 -25.25 -22.47
CA GLY A 58 -41.79 -25.49 -23.77
C GLY A 58 -42.24 -24.24 -24.54
N GLY A 59 -42.04 -23.03 -23.98
CA GLY A 59 -42.35 -21.74 -24.61
C GLY A 59 -41.14 -20.79 -24.64
N ASP A 60 -41.39 -19.49 -24.78
CA ASP A 60 -40.38 -18.45 -25.02
C ASP A 60 -39.64 -18.00 -23.74
N ARG A 61 -39.02 -18.93 -23.02
CA ARG A 61 -38.14 -18.59 -21.90
C ARG A 61 -36.70 -18.38 -22.37
N GLU A 62 -36.02 -17.44 -21.72
CA GLU A 62 -34.67 -16.99 -22.03
C GLU A 62 -33.63 -17.48 -21.02
N GLY A 63 -34.05 -18.08 -19.89
CA GLY A 63 -33.10 -18.65 -18.94
C GLY A 63 -33.68 -19.58 -17.90
N LEU A 64 -32.73 -20.29 -17.29
CA LEU A 64 -32.91 -21.32 -16.28
C LEU A 64 -31.86 -21.15 -15.19
N GLY A 65 -32.08 -21.81 -14.06
CA GLY A 65 -31.08 -21.93 -13.02
C GLY A 65 -31.28 -23.20 -12.22
N VAL A 66 -30.36 -23.42 -11.29
CA VAL A 66 -30.34 -24.60 -10.44
C VAL A 66 -30.34 -24.22 -8.97
N VAL A 67 -31.05 -25.01 -8.18
CA VAL A 67 -30.99 -24.96 -6.72
C VAL A 67 -29.82 -25.83 -6.27
N CYS A 68 -28.89 -25.30 -5.49
CA CYS A 68 -27.75 -26.02 -4.93
C CYS A 68 -28.13 -26.76 -3.64
N GLY A 69 -27.30 -27.71 -3.22
CA GLY A 69 -27.51 -28.51 -2.02
C GLY A 69 -27.93 -29.95 -2.28
N ALA A 70 -28.49 -30.58 -1.23
CA ALA A 70 -28.91 -31.97 -1.19
C ALA A 70 -29.95 -32.30 -2.28
N VAL A 71 -30.88 -31.38 -2.55
CA VAL A 71 -31.90 -31.53 -3.61
C VAL A 71 -31.32 -31.72 -5.00
N SER A 72 -30.09 -31.23 -5.21
CA SER A 72 -29.34 -31.38 -6.46
C SER A 72 -28.20 -32.38 -6.32
N GLY A 73 -28.26 -33.33 -5.41
CA GLY A 73 -27.26 -34.39 -5.24
C GLY A 73 -25.92 -33.88 -4.70
N GLY A 74 -25.98 -33.04 -3.65
CA GLY A 74 -24.80 -32.51 -2.96
C GLY A 74 -24.07 -31.41 -3.73
N LEU A 75 -24.77 -30.68 -4.61
CA LEU A 75 -24.17 -29.67 -5.47
C LEU A 75 -23.76 -28.43 -4.66
N GLU A 76 -22.52 -27.98 -4.84
CA GLU A 76 -22.08 -26.64 -4.47
C GLU A 76 -21.43 -25.96 -5.69
N LEU A 77 -21.56 -24.64 -5.74
CA LEU A 77 -20.88 -23.81 -6.72
C LEU A 77 -19.97 -22.83 -6.02
N THR A 78 -18.75 -22.66 -6.54
CA THR A 78 -17.86 -21.54 -6.19
C THR A 78 -17.84 -20.54 -7.32
N GLU A 79 -18.16 -19.28 -7.03
CA GLU A 79 -18.17 -18.16 -7.97
C GLU A 79 -16.95 -17.26 -7.73
N LEU A 80 -16.20 -16.97 -8.81
CA LEU A 80 -15.31 -15.83 -8.89
C LEU A 80 -16.05 -14.69 -9.60
N GLU A 81 -16.20 -13.55 -8.93
CA GLU A 81 -16.90 -12.39 -9.48
C GLU A 81 -16.21 -11.85 -10.73
N GLY A 82 -16.96 -11.33 -11.70
CA GLY A 82 -16.40 -10.83 -12.96
C GLY A 82 -15.33 -9.76 -12.76
N ARG A 83 -15.52 -8.89 -11.77
CA ARG A 83 -14.52 -7.88 -11.36
C ARG A 83 -13.22 -8.50 -10.85
N ALA A 84 -13.30 -9.64 -10.15
CA ALA A 84 -12.14 -10.34 -9.62
C ALA A 84 -11.38 -10.99 -10.78
N VAL A 85 -12.11 -11.63 -11.71
CA VAL A 85 -11.52 -12.22 -12.92
C VAL A 85 -10.82 -11.16 -13.77
N GLU A 86 -11.45 -10.00 -13.99
CA GLU A 86 -10.87 -8.86 -14.71
C GLU A 86 -9.60 -8.32 -14.02
N ALA A 87 -9.59 -8.29 -12.68
CA ALA A 87 -8.41 -7.93 -11.88
C ALA A 87 -7.31 -9.02 -11.84
N GLY A 88 -7.49 -10.14 -12.53
CA GLY A 88 -6.50 -11.21 -12.63
C GLY A 88 -6.61 -12.32 -11.59
N ALA A 89 -7.75 -12.47 -10.90
CA ALA A 89 -7.96 -13.50 -9.87
C ALA A 89 -7.66 -14.92 -10.34
N LEU A 90 -8.08 -15.28 -11.56
CA LEU A 90 -7.81 -16.61 -12.12
C LEU A 90 -6.30 -16.88 -12.24
N ARG A 91 -5.54 -15.88 -12.71
CA ARG A 91 -4.08 -16.00 -12.86
C ARG A 91 -3.40 -16.20 -11.51
N ALA A 92 -3.82 -15.44 -10.50
CA ALA A 92 -3.31 -15.55 -9.14
C ALA A 92 -3.63 -16.92 -8.53
N LEU A 93 -4.84 -17.43 -8.76
CA LEU A 93 -5.28 -18.73 -8.26
C LEU A 93 -4.51 -19.88 -8.91
N VAL A 94 -4.33 -19.86 -10.24
CA VAL A 94 -3.55 -20.87 -10.97
C VAL A 94 -2.10 -20.92 -10.48
N ALA A 95 -1.47 -19.76 -10.25
CA ALA A 95 -0.12 -19.71 -9.69
C ALA A 95 -0.06 -20.36 -8.30
N ALA A 96 -1.00 -20.02 -7.41
CA ALA A 96 -1.03 -20.60 -6.07
C ALA A 96 -1.36 -22.10 -6.05
N VAL A 97 -2.17 -22.59 -7.00
CA VAL A 97 -2.43 -24.02 -7.20
C VAL A 97 -1.14 -24.76 -7.56
N ALA A 98 -0.36 -24.21 -8.50
CA ALA A 98 0.90 -24.80 -8.93
C ALA A 98 1.90 -24.85 -7.77
N ASP A 99 2.08 -23.74 -7.06
CA ASP A 99 3.01 -23.65 -5.93
C ASP A 99 2.57 -24.55 -4.75
N ALA A 100 1.26 -24.70 -4.53
CA ALA A 100 0.72 -25.58 -3.49
C ALA A 100 0.74 -27.07 -3.84
N GLY A 101 1.04 -27.42 -5.10
CA GLY A 101 0.98 -28.79 -5.60
C GLY A 101 -0.44 -29.35 -5.65
N GLU A 102 -1.45 -28.50 -5.83
CA GLU A 102 -2.88 -28.87 -5.89
C GLU A 102 -3.38 -29.03 -7.33
N GLN A 103 -2.47 -29.21 -8.30
CA GLN A 103 -2.78 -29.26 -9.73
C GLN A 103 -3.83 -30.34 -10.07
N ALA A 104 -3.74 -31.53 -9.47
CA ALA A 104 -4.69 -32.61 -9.72
C ALA A 104 -6.13 -32.25 -9.29
N LEU A 105 -6.29 -31.52 -8.18
CA LEU A 105 -7.60 -31.03 -7.72
C LEU A 105 -8.11 -29.91 -8.64
N TRP A 106 -7.23 -29.00 -9.04
CA TRP A 106 -7.57 -27.94 -9.97
C TRP A 106 -8.02 -28.49 -11.33
N ASP A 107 -7.27 -29.40 -11.93
CA ASP A 107 -7.59 -30.05 -13.21
C ASP A 107 -8.95 -30.74 -13.15
N LYS A 108 -9.23 -31.43 -12.05
CA LYS A 108 -10.54 -32.06 -11.78
C LYS A 108 -11.69 -31.05 -11.73
N LEU A 109 -11.49 -29.87 -11.14
CA LEU A 109 -12.49 -28.81 -11.08
C LEU A 109 -12.70 -28.12 -12.43
N VAL A 110 -11.62 -27.80 -13.15
CA VAL A 110 -11.71 -27.03 -14.41
C VAL A 110 -12.08 -27.87 -15.64
N SER A 111 -11.82 -29.17 -15.63
CA SER A 111 -12.28 -30.10 -16.67
C SER A 111 -13.75 -30.53 -16.51
N GLY A 112 -14.34 -30.21 -15.36
CA GLY A 112 -15.68 -30.60 -14.94
C GLY A 112 -16.82 -29.83 -15.61
N HIS A 113 -17.51 -28.96 -14.87
CA HIS A 113 -18.53 -28.08 -15.43
C HIS A 113 -18.27 -26.65 -14.98
N VAL A 114 -17.72 -25.84 -15.88
CA VAL A 114 -17.40 -24.43 -15.62
C VAL A 114 -18.25 -23.54 -16.50
N VAL A 115 -18.91 -22.55 -15.90
CA VAL A 115 -19.76 -21.59 -16.60
C VAL A 115 -19.21 -20.17 -16.44
N ARG A 116 -19.27 -19.39 -17.51
CA ARG A 116 -18.98 -17.96 -17.49
C ARG A 116 -20.27 -17.18 -17.37
N SER A 117 -20.31 -16.21 -16.45
CA SER A 117 -21.46 -15.31 -16.28
C SER A 117 -21.37 -14.09 -17.23
N PRO A 118 -22.47 -13.35 -17.44
CA PRO A 118 -22.50 -12.14 -18.28
C PRO A 118 -21.53 -11.04 -17.84
N SER A 119 -21.17 -11.03 -16.55
CA SER A 119 -20.21 -10.06 -16.00
C SER A 119 -18.75 -10.48 -16.21
N GLY A 120 -18.50 -11.66 -16.78
CA GLY A 120 -17.18 -12.26 -16.91
C GLY A 120 -16.76 -13.14 -15.73
N GLY A 121 -17.63 -13.34 -14.73
CA GLY A 121 -17.34 -14.21 -13.58
C GLY A 121 -17.31 -15.69 -13.95
N LEU A 122 -16.64 -16.50 -13.13
CA LEU A 122 -16.45 -17.93 -13.35
C LEU A 122 -17.16 -18.75 -12.27
N HIS A 123 -17.89 -19.76 -12.70
CA HIS A 123 -18.73 -20.63 -11.87
C HIS A 123 -18.19 -22.05 -11.93
N PHE A 124 -17.60 -22.54 -10.84
CA PHE A 124 -17.09 -23.90 -10.73
C PHE A 124 -18.11 -24.77 -9.99
N PHE A 125 -18.73 -25.71 -10.70
CA PHE A 125 -19.69 -26.65 -10.12
C PHE A 125 -18.98 -27.92 -9.65
N TYR A 126 -19.30 -28.40 -8.45
CA TYR A 126 -18.83 -29.69 -7.93
C TYR A 126 -19.84 -30.29 -6.94
N ARG A 127 -19.68 -31.59 -6.63
CA ARG A 127 -20.49 -32.33 -5.66
C ARG A 127 -19.67 -32.73 -4.45
N LEU A 128 -20.24 -32.62 -3.25
CA LEU A 128 -19.64 -33.16 -2.03
C LEU A 128 -20.16 -34.57 -1.75
N VAL A 129 -19.27 -35.48 -1.37
CA VAL A 129 -19.62 -36.91 -1.13
C VAL A 129 -19.47 -37.40 0.31
N ASP A 130 -18.64 -36.75 1.10
CA ASP A 130 -18.30 -37.16 2.48
C ASP A 130 -18.57 -36.03 3.49
N ALA A 131 -19.27 -34.97 3.07
CA ALA A 131 -19.68 -33.86 3.90
C ALA A 131 -21.04 -33.31 3.44
N GLU A 132 -21.82 -32.77 4.39
CA GLU A 132 -23.01 -31.98 4.06
C GLU A 132 -22.59 -30.69 3.35
N VAL A 133 -23.42 -30.24 2.40
CA VAL A 133 -23.19 -28.99 1.69
C VAL A 133 -23.46 -27.83 2.65
N PRO A 134 -22.48 -26.95 2.93
CA PRO A 134 -22.73 -25.77 3.76
C PRO A 134 -23.69 -24.81 3.07
N GLY A 135 -24.27 -23.86 3.81
CA GLY A 135 -25.00 -22.73 3.19
C GLY A 135 -24.07 -21.81 2.38
N ASN A 136 -24.63 -20.74 1.81
CA ASN A 136 -23.86 -19.75 1.03
C ASN A 136 -22.78 -19.07 1.90
N GLN A 137 -21.54 -19.07 1.43
CA GLN A 137 -20.38 -18.50 2.15
C GLN A 137 -19.66 -17.45 1.30
N LYS A 138 -19.33 -16.30 1.90
CA LYS A 138 -18.42 -15.33 1.28
C LYS A 138 -16.97 -15.76 1.51
N LEU A 139 -16.28 -16.16 0.44
CA LEU A 139 -14.90 -16.66 0.51
C LEU A 139 -13.89 -15.53 0.53
N ALA A 140 -14.01 -14.55 -0.37
CA ALA A 140 -13.08 -13.44 -0.47
C ALA A 140 -13.79 -12.11 -0.74
N ALA A 141 -13.26 -11.02 -0.19
CA ALA A 141 -13.72 -9.67 -0.45
C ALA A 141 -12.58 -8.65 -0.42
N THR A 142 -12.82 -7.49 -1.03
CA THR A 142 -11.92 -6.33 -0.91
C THR A 142 -11.87 -5.83 0.53
N ALA A 143 -10.89 -4.96 0.85
CA ALA A 143 -10.83 -4.28 2.14
C ALA A 143 -12.13 -3.52 2.49
N ASP A 144 -12.85 -3.01 1.48
CA ASP A 144 -14.16 -2.34 1.62
C ASP A 144 -15.35 -3.32 1.61
N HIS A 145 -15.12 -4.60 1.86
CA HIS A 145 -16.12 -5.68 1.94
C HIS A 145 -16.89 -6.01 0.65
N VAL A 146 -16.39 -5.58 -0.52
CA VAL A 146 -16.95 -5.94 -1.82
C VAL A 146 -16.61 -7.40 -2.15
N THR A 147 -17.61 -8.24 -2.45
CA THR A 147 -17.40 -9.67 -2.76
C THR A 147 -16.49 -9.86 -3.98
N LEU A 148 -15.52 -10.76 -3.86
CA LEU A 148 -14.64 -11.21 -4.94
C LEU A 148 -14.84 -12.70 -5.26
N ALA A 149 -15.13 -13.51 -4.24
CA ALA A 149 -15.50 -14.91 -4.41
C ALA A 149 -16.50 -15.36 -3.34
N GLU A 150 -17.43 -16.23 -3.71
CA GLU A 150 -18.44 -16.79 -2.80
C GLU A 150 -18.94 -18.16 -3.25
N THR A 151 -19.64 -18.87 -2.35
CA THR A 151 -20.29 -20.14 -2.66
C THR A 151 -21.80 -19.99 -2.81
N ARG A 152 -22.38 -20.89 -3.61
CA ARG A 152 -23.80 -21.23 -3.62
C ARG A 152 -23.94 -22.68 -3.16
N GLY A 153 -24.35 -22.83 -1.91
CA GLY A 153 -24.44 -24.12 -1.22
C GLY A 153 -25.90 -24.53 -0.94
N GLU A 154 -26.16 -25.17 0.19
CA GLU A 154 -27.50 -25.66 0.55
C GLU A 154 -28.55 -24.54 0.49
N GLY A 155 -29.65 -24.79 -0.24
CA GLY A 155 -30.71 -23.82 -0.48
C GLY A 155 -30.30 -22.60 -1.33
N GLY A 156 -29.08 -22.59 -1.88
CA GLY A 156 -28.60 -21.56 -2.80
C GLY A 156 -29.23 -21.68 -4.18
N TRP A 157 -29.34 -20.57 -4.90
CA TRP A 157 -29.84 -20.53 -6.27
C TRP A 157 -28.84 -19.84 -7.19
N VAL A 158 -28.65 -20.39 -8.39
CA VAL A 158 -27.76 -19.81 -9.41
C VAL A 158 -28.32 -19.99 -10.81
N ILE A 159 -28.27 -18.93 -11.62
CA ILE A 159 -28.56 -19.00 -13.05
C ILE A 159 -27.38 -19.62 -13.76
N THR A 160 -27.64 -20.54 -14.69
CA THR A 160 -26.59 -21.27 -15.41
C THR A 160 -26.86 -21.32 -16.91
N ALA A 161 -25.89 -21.83 -17.66
CA ALA A 161 -25.98 -21.95 -19.10
C ALA A 161 -26.94 -23.08 -19.54
N PRO A 162 -27.63 -22.93 -20.68
CA PRO A 162 -27.71 -21.74 -21.52
C PRO A 162 -28.78 -20.78 -20.98
N SER A 163 -28.39 -19.57 -20.57
CA SER A 163 -29.32 -18.50 -20.20
C SER A 163 -28.83 -17.19 -20.80
N GLY A 164 -29.73 -16.27 -21.14
CA GLY A 164 -29.36 -14.96 -21.70
C GLY A 164 -30.52 -13.99 -21.74
N GLY A 165 -30.40 -12.94 -22.56
CA GLY A 165 -31.45 -11.94 -22.73
C GLY A 165 -31.80 -11.24 -21.43
N ARG A 166 -33.10 -11.05 -21.16
CA ARG A 166 -33.60 -10.22 -20.05
C ARG A 166 -33.41 -10.82 -18.66
N VAL A 167 -32.76 -11.98 -18.56
CA VAL A 167 -32.44 -12.64 -17.29
C VAL A 167 -31.32 -11.89 -16.52
N HIS A 168 -30.49 -11.12 -17.23
CA HIS A 168 -29.45 -10.28 -16.63
C HIS A 168 -29.68 -8.79 -16.93
N PRO A 169 -29.42 -7.84 -16.00
CA PRO A 169 -29.56 -6.40 -16.26
C PRO A 169 -28.69 -5.82 -17.38
N ARG A 170 -27.76 -6.62 -17.91
CA ARG A 170 -26.84 -6.25 -19.00
C ARG A 170 -27.12 -7.03 -20.28
N GLU A 171 -28.19 -7.81 -20.28
CA GLU A 171 -28.63 -8.66 -21.40
C GLU A 171 -27.62 -9.68 -21.94
N GLY A 172 -26.53 -9.94 -21.20
CA GLY A 172 -25.52 -10.93 -21.59
C GLY A 172 -25.90 -12.37 -21.22
N SER A 173 -25.11 -13.33 -21.73
CA SER A 173 -25.38 -14.77 -21.61
C SER A 173 -24.49 -15.49 -20.59
N TRP A 174 -25.03 -16.55 -19.99
CA TRP A 174 -24.26 -17.60 -19.32
C TRP A 174 -23.85 -18.65 -20.33
N THR A 175 -22.55 -18.94 -20.40
CA THR A 175 -21.98 -19.87 -21.38
C THR A 175 -21.13 -20.93 -20.70
N VAL A 176 -21.31 -22.19 -21.07
CA VAL A 176 -20.40 -23.27 -20.63
C VAL A 176 -19.02 -23.03 -21.25
N LEU A 177 -17.99 -22.96 -20.40
CA LEU A 177 -16.60 -22.89 -20.85
C LEU A 177 -16.02 -24.29 -21.06
N THR A 178 -16.28 -25.19 -20.11
CA THR A 178 -15.75 -26.57 -20.13
C THR A 178 -16.75 -27.59 -19.59
N GLY A 179 -16.65 -28.79 -20.16
CA GLY A 179 -17.41 -30.00 -19.86
C GLY A 179 -18.92 -29.84 -19.83
N SER A 180 -19.62 -30.59 -18.97
CA SER A 180 -21.08 -30.75 -19.05
C SER A 180 -21.71 -31.03 -17.67
N PRO A 181 -23.03 -30.85 -17.52
CA PRO A 181 -23.72 -31.17 -16.26
C PRO A 181 -23.51 -32.61 -15.77
N ALA A 182 -23.40 -33.57 -16.68
CA ALA A 182 -23.11 -34.97 -16.35
C ALA A 182 -21.67 -35.18 -15.86
N GLY A 183 -20.75 -34.28 -16.25
CA GLY A 183 -19.34 -34.28 -15.86
C GLY A 183 -19.03 -33.41 -14.63
N ILE A 184 -20.04 -32.96 -13.86
CA ILE A 184 -19.80 -32.23 -12.61
C ILE A 184 -18.95 -33.12 -11.68
N PRO A 185 -17.75 -32.68 -11.27
CA PRO A 185 -16.82 -33.49 -10.51
C PRO A 185 -17.32 -33.67 -9.07
N THR A 186 -17.04 -34.84 -8.54
CA THR A 186 -17.26 -35.15 -7.12
C THR A 186 -15.97 -34.91 -6.35
N ILE A 187 -16.00 -34.06 -5.34
CA ILE A 187 -14.88 -33.76 -4.46
C ILE A 187 -15.19 -34.07 -2.99
N THR A 188 -14.16 -34.34 -2.20
CA THR A 188 -14.31 -34.50 -0.74
C THR A 188 -14.43 -33.15 -0.03
N GLY A 189 -14.94 -33.14 1.21
CA GLY A 189 -14.91 -31.97 2.08
C GLY A 189 -13.49 -31.44 2.31
N GLU A 190 -12.49 -32.34 2.37
CA GLU A 190 -11.08 -31.95 2.46
C GLU A 190 -10.57 -31.30 1.16
N GLU A 191 -10.93 -31.83 -0.01
CA GLU A 191 -10.64 -31.21 -1.31
C GLU A 191 -11.28 -29.81 -1.41
N ARG A 192 -12.54 -29.68 -0.99
CA ARG A 192 -13.26 -28.39 -0.91
C ARG A 192 -12.52 -27.37 -0.07
N GLU A 193 -12.14 -27.71 1.16
CA GLU A 193 -11.43 -26.77 2.03
C GLU A 193 -10.06 -26.38 1.48
N ARG A 194 -9.33 -27.30 0.83
CA ARG A 194 -8.07 -26.96 0.16
C ARG A 194 -8.26 -25.95 -0.95
N PHE A 195 -9.29 -26.14 -1.79
CA PHE A 195 -9.63 -25.20 -2.85
C PHE A 195 -10.02 -23.82 -2.30
N HIS A 196 -10.91 -23.78 -1.29
CA HIS A 196 -11.36 -22.52 -0.69
C HIS A 196 -10.26 -21.80 0.07
N ALA A 197 -9.34 -22.53 0.72
CA ALA A 197 -8.17 -21.95 1.37
C ALA A 197 -7.25 -21.24 0.37
N LEU A 198 -7.05 -21.80 -0.83
CA LEU A 198 -6.30 -21.13 -1.89
C LEU A 198 -7.00 -19.86 -2.38
N ILE A 199 -8.33 -19.89 -2.54
CA ILE A 199 -9.12 -18.69 -2.89
C ILE A 199 -8.97 -17.60 -1.83
N ARG A 200 -9.13 -17.93 -0.54
CA ARG A 200 -8.97 -16.97 0.56
C ARG A 200 -7.55 -16.38 0.58
N ALA A 201 -6.54 -17.23 0.49
CA ALA A 201 -5.14 -16.81 0.49
C ALA A 201 -4.79 -15.91 -0.72
N THR A 202 -5.37 -16.18 -1.88
CA THR A 202 -5.04 -15.45 -3.11
C THR A 202 -5.87 -14.19 -3.32
N LEU A 203 -7.12 -14.15 -2.87
CA LEU A 203 -8.07 -13.10 -3.26
C LEU A 203 -8.63 -12.29 -2.09
N ASP A 204 -8.59 -12.78 -0.85
CA ASP A 204 -9.18 -12.04 0.27
C ASP A 204 -8.27 -10.89 0.69
N GLU A 205 -8.85 -9.70 0.83
CA GLU A 205 -8.16 -8.46 1.23
C GLU A 205 -8.74 -7.89 2.53
N ARG A 206 -9.71 -8.58 3.13
CA ARG A 206 -10.27 -8.20 4.42
C ARG A 206 -9.17 -8.17 5.48
N PRO A 207 -9.19 -7.19 6.41
CA PRO A 207 -8.26 -7.16 7.53
C PRO A 207 -8.44 -8.43 8.38
N VAL A 208 -7.35 -9.10 8.76
CA VAL A 208 -7.40 -10.11 9.82
C VAL A 208 -7.68 -9.39 11.13
N PRO A 209 -8.51 -9.95 12.01
CA PRO A 209 -8.56 -9.50 13.39
C PRO A 209 -7.14 -9.39 13.95
N GLN A 210 -6.77 -8.18 14.39
CA GLN A 210 -5.57 -8.04 15.21
C GLN A 210 -5.73 -8.93 16.44
N PRO A 211 -4.63 -9.48 17.00
CA PRO A 211 -4.71 -10.23 18.24
C PRO A 211 -5.58 -9.49 19.26
N VAL A 212 -6.47 -10.23 19.91
CA VAL A 212 -7.00 -9.84 21.21
C VAL A 212 -5.78 -9.58 22.11
N SER A 213 -5.45 -8.30 22.22
CA SER A 213 -4.51 -7.65 23.11
C SER A 213 -3.38 -8.53 23.67
N ALA A 214 -2.14 -8.13 23.35
CA ALA A 214 -0.94 -8.49 24.10
C ALA A 214 -1.03 -8.23 25.63
N SER A 215 -2.12 -7.65 26.15
CA SER A 215 -2.37 -7.56 27.59
C SER A 215 -2.69 -8.89 28.26
N ALA A 216 -3.10 -9.93 27.53
CA ALA A 216 -3.29 -11.27 28.10
C ALA A 216 -1.98 -12.04 28.31
N PHE A 217 -0.89 -11.59 27.67
CA PHE A 217 0.42 -12.24 27.69
C PHE A 217 1.51 -11.42 28.39
N GLN A 218 1.21 -10.20 28.83
CA GLN A 218 1.99 -9.55 29.87
C GLN A 218 1.66 -10.21 31.21
N GLN A 219 2.48 -11.19 31.59
CA GLN A 219 2.69 -11.49 33.00
C GLN A 219 2.94 -10.15 33.72
N PRO A 220 2.16 -9.80 34.77
CA PRO A 220 2.53 -8.69 35.62
C PRO A 220 3.87 -9.07 36.30
N GLY A 221 4.98 -8.50 35.84
CA GLY A 221 6.27 -8.58 36.53
C GLY A 221 7.52 -9.02 35.75
N SER A 222 7.55 -9.07 34.41
CA SER A 222 8.81 -9.32 33.68
C SER A 222 9.33 -8.11 32.91
N SER A 223 9.40 -6.95 33.56
CA SER A 223 10.39 -5.93 33.19
C SER A 223 11.71 -6.33 33.83
N SER A 224 12.69 -6.78 33.03
CA SER A 224 14.06 -6.88 33.54
C SER A 224 14.49 -5.49 34.06
N PRO A 225 15.07 -5.41 35.27
CA PRO A 225 15.57 -4.15 35.79
C PRO A 225 16.70 -3.66 34.88
N GLY A 226 16.47 -2.57 34.12
CA GLY A 226 17.50 -1.95 33.28
C GLY A 226 17.12 -1.52 31.85
N GLY A 227 15.85 -1.60 31.43
CA GLY A 227 15.38 -0.92 30.20
C GLY A 227 15.92 -1.45 28.86
N GLY A 228 16.53 -2.63 28.81
CA GLY A 228 16.88 -3.31 27.56
C GLY A 228 15.69 -4.03 26.92
N ALA A 229 15.78 -4.32 25.61
CA ALA A 229 14.85 -5.22 24.94
C ALA A 229 14.82 -6.56 25.69
N SER A 230 13.62 -7.06 25.99
CA SER A 230 13.51 -8.37 26.65
C SER A 230 14.14 -9.46 25.74
N PRO A 231 14.61 -10.59 26.29
CA PRO A 231 15.13 -11.68 25.46
C PRO A 231 14.16 -12.11 24.36
N GLY A 232 12.86 -12.04 24.61
CA GLY A 232 11.81 -12.29 23.62
C GLY A 232 11.72 -11.22 22.54
N ASP A 233 11.84 -9.94 22.89
CA ASP A 233 11.83 -8.83 21.92
C ASP A 233 13.09 -8.85 21.03
N ASP A 234 14.26 -9.08 21.63
CA ASP A 234 15.53 -9.19 20.90
C ASP A 234 15.53 -10.42 19.97
N TYR A 235 14.98 -11.54 20.45
CA TYR A 235 14.76 -12.73 19.62
C TYR A 235 13.81 -12.45 18.47
N ALA A 236 12.68 -11.80 18.73
CA ALA A 236 11.73 -11.43 17.68
C ALA A 236 12.36 -10.49 16.64
N ALA A 237 13.22 -9.55 17.04
CA ALA A 237 13.90 -8.62 16.14
C ALA A 237 15.00 -9.28 15.28
N ARG A 238 15.66 -10.31 15.81
CA ARG A 238 16.84 -10.95 15.19
C ARG A 238 16.55 -12.26 14.44
N THR A 239 15.32 -12.77 14.54
CA THR A 239 14.95 -14.08 14.03
C THR A 239 13.89 -13.94 12.95
N SER A 240 13.99 -14.71 11.87
CA SER A 240 12.97 -14.76 10.81
C SER A 240 11.90 -15.82 11.10
N TRP A 241 10.77 -15.77 10.39
CA TRP A 241 9.75 -16.83 10.50
C TRP A 241 10.24 -18.20 10.03
N VAL A 242 11.20 -18.23 9.10
CA VAL A 242 11.86 -19.46 8.64
C VAL A 242 12.61 -20.12 9.78
N ASP A 243 13.38 -19.33 10.54
CA ASP A 243 14.18 -19.82 11.67
C ASP A 243 13.33 -20.34 12.84
N VAL A 244 12.06 -19.91 12.93
CA VAL A 244 11.11 -20.37 13.97
C VAL A 244 10.36 -21.63 13.53
N LEU A 245 9.88 -21.66 12.27
CA LEU A 245 8.90 -22.66 11.83
C LEU A 245 9.52 -23.89 11.17
N GLU A 246 10.55 -23.73 10.34
CA GLU A 246 11.17 -24.87 9.64
C GLU A 246 11.81 -25.90 10.58
N PRO A 247 12.53 -25.50 11.66
CA PRO A 247 13.07 -26.47 12.62
C PRO A 247 11.97 -27.32 13.28
N ALA A 248 10.78 -26.75 13.47
CA ALA A 248 9.61 -27.44 14.00
C ALA A 248 8.86 -28.27 12.93
N GLY A 249 9.41 -28.40 11.72
CA GLY A 249 8.87 -29.25 10.64
C GLY A 249 7.80 -28.60 9.77
N TRP A 250 7.56 -27.28 9.90
CA TRP A 250 6.67 -26.56 9.00
C TRP A 250 7.33 -26.37 7.64
N THR A 251 6.54 -26.45 6.58
CA THR A 251 7.02 -26.31 5.21
C THR A 251 6.46 -25.05 4.57
N ARG A 252 7.31 -24.21 3.97
CA ARG A 252 6.86 -23.11 3.11
C ARG A 252 6.16 -23.67 1.88
N VAL A 253 4.94 -23.20 1.62
CA VAL A 253 4.16 -23.63 0.46
C VAL A 253 4.36 -22.64 -0.69
N PHE A 254 4.00 -21.37 -0.46
CA PHE A 254 4.20 -20.29 -1.42
C PHE A 254 4.20 -18.93 -0.72
N ALA A 255 4.58 -17.87 -1.45
CA ALA A 255 4.53 -16.50 -0.95
C ALA A 255 3.77 -15.58 -1.93
N LYS A 256 3.06 -14.60 -1.38
CA LYS A 256 2.35 -13.55 -2.11
C LYS A 256 2.69 -12.20 -1.48
N GLY A 257 3.55 -11.42 -2.14
CA GLY A 257 4.09 -10.19 -1.54
C GLY A 257 4.89 -10.50 -0.27
N GLU A 258 4.58 -9.79 0.81
CA GLU A 258 5.19 -10.01 2.14
C GLU A 258 4.61 -11.22 2.89
N VAL A 259 3.55 -11.86 2.36
CA VAL A 259 2.86 -12.96 3.03
C VAL A 259 3.45 -14.30 2.59
N THR A 260 3.85 -15.12 3.56
CA THR A 260 4.26 -16.52 3.31
C THR A 260 3.21 -17.47 3.87
N TYR A 261 2.82 -18.47 3.09
CA TYR A 261 1.88 -19.51 3.50
C TYR A 261 2.62 -20.80 3.84
N TRP A 262 2.21 -21.42 4.93
CA TRP A 262 2.90 -22.54 5.56
C TRP A 262 2.00 -23.76 5.69
N ARG A 263 2.59 -24.94 5.55
CA ARG A 263 1.97 -26.24 5.80
C ARG A 263 2.53 -26.83 7.09
N ARG A 264 1.63 -27.31 7.96
CA ARG A 264 2.01 -27.89 9.25
C ARG A 264 2.73 -29.24 9.10
N PRO A 265 3.55 -29.64 10.09
CA PRO A 265 4.17 -30.95 10.11
C PRO A 265 3.16 -32.10 9.96
N GLY A 266 3.52 -33.12 9.19
CA GLY A 266 2.68 -34.31 8.96
C GLY A 266 1.49 -34.11 8.01
N LYS A 267 1.19 -32.89 7.56
CA LYS A 267 0.16 -32.64 6.54
C LYS A 267 0.77 -32.78 5.13
N ARG A 268 0.15 -33.58 4.27
CA ARG A 268 0.65 -33.82 2.89
C ARG A 268 0.25 -32.73 1.89
N HIS A 269 -0.96 -32.19 2.01
CA HIS A 269 -1.57 -31.26 1.03
C HIS A 269 -2.15 -30.01 1.72
N GLY A 270 -2.32 -28.91 0.97
CA GLY A 270 -2.92 -27.65 1.42
C GLY A 270 -2.08 -26.79 2.37
N ILE A 271 -2.60 -25.60 2.69
CA ILE A 271 -2.01 -24.65 3.63
C ILE A 271 -2.59 -24.82 5.05
N SER A 272 -1.88 -24.29 6.05
CA SER A 272 -2.18 -24.43 7.48
C SER A 272 -2.01 -23.15 8.28
N ALA A 273 -1.09 -22.27 7.85
CA ALA A 273 -0.86 -20.98 8.48
C ALA A 273 -0.34 -19.95 7.47
N SER A 274 -0.31 -18.69 7.87
CA SER A 274 0.35 -17.61 7.13
C SER A 274 1.22 -16.77 8.06
N THR A 275 2.29 -16.20 7.52
CA THR A 275 3.09 -15.17 8.19
C THR A 275 3.15 -13.91 7.34
N GLY A 276 3.17 -12.73 7.95
CA GLY A 276 3.27 -11.45 7.21
C GLY A 276 1.93 -10.90 6.70
N TYR A 277 0.82 -11.62 6.91
CA TYR A 277 -0.52 -11.16 6.52
C TYR A 277 -1.08 -10.21 7.60
N GLY A 278 -1.27 -8.93 7.25
CA GLY A 278 -1.82 -7.92 8.18
C GLY A 278 -0.87 -7.51 9.32
N GLY A 279 0.40 -7.88 9.24
CA GLY A 279 1.45 -7.59 10.24
C GLY A 279 2.49 -8.71 10.33
N ASP A 280 3.51 -8.52 11.17
CA ASP A 280 4.59 -9.49 11.37
C ASP A 280 4.21 -10.59 12.38
N TRP A 281 3.17 -11.34 12.04
CA TRP A 281 2.57 -12.37 12.89
C TRP A 281 2.45 -13.70 12.15
N LEU A 282 2.45 -14.80 12.90
CA LEU A 282 1.97 -16.11 12.45
C LEU A 282 0.48 -16.19 12.74
N TYR A 283 -0.35 -16.47 11.74
CA TYR A 283 -1.77 -16.74 11.88
C TYR A 283 -2.08 -18.16 11.45
N VAL A 284 -2.64 -18.97 12.35
CA VAL A 284 -2.84 -20.41 12.14
C VAL A 284 -4.32 -20.69 11.86
N PHE A 285 -4.62 -21.30 10.71
CA PHE A 285 -5.99 -21.56 10.25
C PHE A 285 -6.53 -22.92 10.70
N THR A 286 -5.70 -23.76 11.33
CA THR A 286 -5.97 -25.19 11.56
C THR A 286 -5.91 -25.51 13.04
N SER A 287 -6.76 -26.44 13.51
CA SER A 287 -6.82 -26.86 14.91
C SER A 287 -5.85 -28.00 15.27
N SER A 288 -5.29 -28.69 14.27
CA SER A 288 -4.38 -29.83 14.45
C SER A 288 -2.90 -29.41 14.58
N THR A 289 -2.61 -28.43 15.43
CA THR A 289 -1.27 -27.90 15.73
C THR A 289 -1.13 -27.63 17.21
N GLU A 290 0.08 -27.43 17.73
CA GLU A 290 0.26 -26.91 19.10
C GLU A 290 -0.30 -25.48 19.28
N PHE A 291 -0.53 -24.78 18.17
CA PHE A 291 -1.19 -23.47 18.14
C PHE A 291 -2.71 -23.58 18.24
N GLU A 292 -3.31 -22.59 18.91
CA GLU A 292 -4.75 -22.37 18.88
C GLU A 292 -5.17 -21.90 17.48
N PRO A 293 -6.25 -22.49 16.92
CA PRO A 293 -6.77 -22.08 15.62
C PRO A 293 -7.31 -20.65 15.68
N GLU A 294 -7.20 -19.95 14.55
CA GLU A 294 -7.68 -18.58 14.36
C GLU A 294 -7.04 -17.56 15.32
N ARG A 295 -5.82 -17.86 15.79
CA ARG A 295 -5.03 -16.99 16.66
C ARG A 295 -3.74 -16.53 15.99
N THR A 296 -3.36 -15.29 16.27
CA THR A 296 -2.09 -14.70 15.84
C THR A 296 -1.02 -14.85 16.92
N TYR A 297 0.21 -15.17 16.52
CA TYR A 297 1.37 -15.33 17.39
C TYR A 297 2.52 -14.41 16.93
N THR A 298 3.26 -13.89 17.91
CA THR A 298 4.55 -13.22 17.67
C THR A 298 5.64 -14.28 17.44
N ARG A 299 6.80 -13.93 16.87
CA ARG A 299 7.91 -14.91 16.71
C ARG A 299 8.33 -15.53 18.04
N PHE A 300 8.41 -14.72 19.09
CA PHE A 300 8.71 -15.22 20.43
C PHE A 300 7.58 -16.10 20.99
N GLY A 301 6.32 -15.71 20.78
CA GLY A 301 5.18 -16.54 21.19
C GLY A 301 5.15 -17.88 20.46
N ALA A 302 5.48 -17.88 19.16
CA ALA A 302 5.58 -19.10 18.38
C ALA A 302 6.73 -20.00 18.83
N TYR A 303 7.90 -19.43 19.10
CA TYR A 303 9.03 -20.13 19.70
C TYR A 303 8.68 -20.74 21.06
N ALA A 304 7.97 -20.01 21.92
CA ALA A 304 7.54 -20.51 23.22
C ALA A 304 6.58 -21.71 23.08
N VAL A 305 5.61 -21.65 22.15
CA VAL A 305 4.69 -22.76 21.89
C VAL A 305 5.44 -24.00 21.38
N LEU A 306 6.29 -23.84 20.36
CA LEU A 306 6.92 -24.97 19.68
C LEU A 306 8.03 -25.64 20.50
N GLU A 307 8.83 -24.86 21.23
CA GLU A 307 10.05 -25.36 21.87
C GLU A 307 9.91 -25.49 23.39
N HIS A 308 8.89 -24.86 24.00
CA HIS A 308 8.72 -24.76 25.45
C HIS A 308 7.28 -24.99 25.92
N ASP A 309 6.43 -25.63 25.11
CA ASP A 309 5.03 -25.96 25.47
C ASP A 309 4.19 -24.75 25.90
N GLY A 310 4.49 -23.58 25.29
CA GLY A 310 3.86 -22.31 25.62
C GLY A 310 4.39 -21.64 26.90
N ASP A 311 5.39 -22.20 27.57
CA ASP A 311 6.05 -21.58 28.71
C ASP A 311 7.02 -20.48 28.24
N HIS A 312 6.49 -19.25 28.20
CA HIS A 312 7.23 -18.06 27.81
C HIS A 312 8.38 -17.73 28.78
N ARG A 313 8.30 -18.16 30.05
CA ARG A 313 9.40 -17.93 31.02
C ARG A 313 10.54 -18.90 30.78
N ALA A 314 10.24 -20.18 30.54
CA ALA A 314 11.24 -21.18 30.15
C ALA A 314 11.92 -20.78 28.83
N ALA A 315 11.13 -20.35 27.85
CA ALA A 315 11.63 -19.84 26.58
C ALA A 315 12.58 -18.65 26.74
N ALA A 316 12.17 -17.61 27.49
CA ALA A 316 13.00 -16.44 27.74
C ALA A 316 14.32 -16.79 28.44
N LYS A 317 14.31 -17.76 29.37
CA LYS A 317 15.53 -18.21 30.07
C LYS A 317 16.54 -18.85 29.10
N VAL A 318 16.06 -19.74 28.22
CA VAL A 318 16.93 -20.38 27.21
C VAL A 318 17.46 -19.37 26.20
N LEU A 319 16.67 -18.36 25.84
CA LEU A 319 17.12 -17.28 24.95
C LEU A 319 18.25 -16.43 25.57
N VAL A 320 18.22 -16.18 26.88
CA VAL A 320 19.33 -15.52 27.59
C VAL A 320 20.63 -16.33 27.50
N ASP A 321 20.55 -17.64 27.71
CA ASP A 321 21.70 -18.53 27.59
C ASP A 321 22.26 -18.56 26.17
N ARG A 322 21.39 -18.43 25.16
CA ARG A 322 21.73 -18.29 23.73
C ARG A 322 22.20 -16.88 23.33
N GLY A 323 22.29 -15.95 24.27
CA GLY A 323 22.82 -14.60 24.04
C GLY A 323 21.82 -13.58 23.50
N PHE A 324 20.52 -13.87 23.55
CA PHE A 324 19.46 -12.90 23.28
C PHE A 324 19.12 -12.09 24.53
N GLY A 325 18.79 -10.81 24.36
CA GLY A 325 18.60 -9.87 25.47
C GLY A 325 19.91 -9.44 26.14
N ARG A 326 21.07 -9.76 25.53
CA ARG A 326 22.35 -9.17 25.93
C ARG A 326 22.42 -7.74 25.41
N ARG A 327 22.78 -6.82 26.30
CA ARG A 327 23.02 -5.40 26.05
C ARG A 327 23.87 -5.21 24.77
N PRO A 328 23.49 -4.33 23.83
CA PRO A 328 24.48 -3.42 23.27
C PRO A 328 25.16 -2.74 24.47
N GLU A 329 26.44 -2.44 24.40
CA GLU A 329 27.10 -1.58 25.39
C GLU A 329 26.18 -0.44 25.83
N PRO A 330 26.16 -0.10 27.14
CA PRO A 330 25.15 0.76 27.75
C PRO A 330 24.70 1.86 26.80
N ASP A 331 23.44 1.82 26.40
CA ASP A 331 22.74 3.00 25.91
C ASP A 331 22.96 4.05 26.99
N VAL A 332 23.80 5.01 26.63
CA VAL A 332 24.30 6.04 27.53
C VAL A 332 23.06 6.69 28.10
N ALA A 333 22.83 6.49 29.39
CA ALA A 333 21.98 7.38 30.16
C ALA A 333 22.35 8.78 29.68
N GLN A 334 21.40 9.50 29.07
CA GLN A 334 21.57 10.89 28.62
C GLN A 334 21.84 11.76 29.85
N HIS A 335 23.04 11.63 30.40
CA HIS A 335 23.78 12.69 31.04
C HIS A 335 24.07 13.72 29.94
N PRO A 336 24.14 15.02 30.30
CA PRO A 336 24.31 16.08 29.32
C PRO A 336 25.48 15.72 28.40
N VAL A 337 25.19 15.59 27.11
CA VAL A 337 26.21 15.36 26.08
C VAL A 337 27.23 16.49 26.25
N PRO A 338 28.54 16.20 26.32
CA PRO A 338 29.53 17.25 26.29
C PRO A 338 29.27 18.06 25.03
N VAL A 339 28.97 19.35 25.21
CA VAL A 339 28.66 20.29 24.13
C VAL A 339 29.74 20.11 23.07
N ALA A 340 29.33 19.65 21.88
CA ALA A 340 30.25 19.46 20.76
C ALA A 340 31.02 20.78 20.55
N ALA A 341 32.31 20.68 20.25
CA ALA A 341 33.14 21.86 20.07
C ALA A 341 32.52 22.73 18.97
N PRO A 342 32.37 24.06 19.19
CA PRO A 342 31.79 24.94 18.20
C PRO A 342 32.49 24.83 16.83
N CYS A 343 31.73 24.63 15.76
CA CYS A 343 32.25 24.60 14.38
C CYS A 343 31.38 25.46 13.43
N SER A 344 31.97 25.92 12.32
CA SER A 344 31.26 26.72 11.32
C SER A 344 30.31 25.86 10.47
N LEU A 345 29.34 26.52 9.82
CA LEU A 345 28.44 25.83 8.89
C LEU A 345 29.21 25.15 7.74
N ASP A 346 30.25 25.80 7.21
CA ASP A 346 31.12 25.23 6.17
C ASP A 346 31.83 23.96 6.64
N GLN A 347 32.31 23.92 7.88
CA GLN A 347 32.93 22.72 8.45
C GLN A 347 31.93 21.57 8.58
N ALA A 348 30.68 21.87 8.95
CA ALA A 348 29.62 20.88 8.95
C ALA A 348 29.30 20.41 7.52
N HIS A 349 29.21 21.32 6.54
CA HIS A 349 29.01 20.96 5.13
C HIS A 349 30.11 20.03 4.60
N GLU A 350 31.37 20.30 4.94
CA GLU A 350 32.51 19.44 4.61
C GLU A 350 32.38 18.04 5.24
N ALA A 351 31.99 17.96 6.52
CA ALA A 351 31.77 16.67 7.19
C ALA A 351 30.63 15.87 6.52
N PHE A 352 29.52 16.53 6.22
CA PHE A 352 28.38 15.89 5.55
C PHE A 352 28.72 15.44 4.13
N ARG A 353 29.39 16.26 3.31
CA ARG A 353 29.84 15.85 1.97
C ARG A 353 30.89 14.74 2.02
N ARG A 354 31.81 14.78 2.99
CA ARG A 354 32.82 13.74 3.20
C ARG A 354 32.17 12.38 3.40
N TRP A 355 31.02 12.30 4.09
CA TRP A 355 30.34 11.04 4.35
C TRP A 355 29.26 10.71 3.32
N LEU A 356 28.46 11.67 2.90
CA LEU A 356 27.25 11.44 2.09
C LEU A 356 27.46 11.75 0.59
N GLY A 357 28.62 12.30 0.23
CA GLY A 357 29.04 12.58 -1.15
C GLY A 357 28.77 14.02 -1.57
N ASP A 358 29.41 14.44 -2.67
CA ASP A 358 29.34 15.84 -3.14
C ASP A 358 27.96 16.26 -3.65
N ALA A 359 27.16 15.29 -4.09
CA ALA A 359 25.77 15.48 -4.52
C ALA A 359 24.78 15.62 -3.34
N TYR A 360 25.25 15.52 -2.09
CA TYR A 360 24.40 15.65 -0.91
C TYR A 360 23.77 17.04 -0.82
N ASP A 361 22.51 17.07 -0.38
CA ASP A 361 21.69 18.27 -0.34
C ASP A 361 21.95 19.10 0.93
N LEU A 362 22.97 19.95 0.87
CA LEU A 362 23.34 20.85 1.96
C LEU A 362 22.26 21.85 2.34
N GLN A 363 21.47 22.34 1.38
CA GLN A 363 20.41 23.27 1.71
C GLN A 363 19.28 22.55 2.49
N GLY A 364 19.07 21.25 2.25
CA GLY A 364 18.21 20.41 3.08
C GLY A 364 18.75 20.26 4.51
N LEU A 365 20.08 20.12 4.67
CA LEU A 365 20.75 20.15 5.98
C LEU A 365 20.59 21.51 6.66
N ASP A 366 20.77 22.62 5.93
CA ASP A 366 20.64 23.98 6.47
C ASP A 366 19.23 24.26 6.99
N VAL A 367 18.20 23.77 6.28
CA VAL A 367 16.81 23.83 6.77
C VAL A 367 16.66 23.07 8.09
N VAL A 368 17.24 21.87 8.20
CA VAL A 368 17.19 21.06 9.43
C VAL A 368 17.92 21.75 10.59
N LEU A 369 19.11 22.31 10.34
CA LEU A 369 19.87 23.03 11.36
C LEU A 369 19.18 24.34 11.77
N ALA A 370 18.64 25.11 10.81
CA ALA A 370 17.89 26.33 11.09
C ALA A 370 16.63 26.05 11.92
N ALA A 371 15.88 24.98 11.58
CA ALA A 371 14.73 24.56 12.37
C ALA A 371 15.11 24.11 13.79
N ALA A 372 16.25 23.44 13.96
CA ALA A 372 16.75 23.06 15.28
C ALA A 372 17.19 24.27 16.11
N ALA A 373 17.83 25.27 15.47
CA ALA A 373 18.27 26.50 16.13
C ALA A 373 17.11 27.30 16.76
N VAL A 374 15.90 27.19 16.20
CA VAL A 374 14.68 27.83 16.75
C VAL A 374 14.36 27.37 18.17
N GLU A 375 14.82 26.19 18.59
CA GLU A 375 14.67 25.73 19.97
C GLU A 375 15.28 26.75 20.96
N GLN A 376 16.42 27.35 20.59
CA GLN A 376 17.14 28.36 21.38
C GLN A 376 16.64 29.80 21.16
N LEU A 377 15.61 29.99 20.33
CA LEU A 377 14.97 31.27 20.07
C LEU A 377 13.63 31.40 20.82
N ASP A 378 13.10 32.62 20.85
CA ASP A 378 11.75 32.93 21.32
C ASP A 378 10.69 32.79 20.21
N GLY A 379 9.42 32.76 20.62
CA GLY A 379 8.27 32.55 19.74
C GLY A 379 7.93 31.07 19.48
N ASP A 380 6.96 30.84 18.59
CA ASP A 380 6.43 29.49 18.31
C ASP A 380 7.53 28.55 17.76
N PRO A 381 7.50 27.24 18.08
CA PRO A 381 8.51 26.30 17.59
C PRO A 381 8.31 25.98 16.10
N VAL A 382 9.38 25.49 15.46
CA VAL A 382 9.31 24.92 14.11
C VAL A 382 9.14 23.41 14.21
N TRP A 383 8.14 22.90 13.50
CA TRP A 383 7.91 21.48 13.30
C TRP A 383 8.18 21.17 11.82
N LEU A 384 9.21 20.36 11.55
CA LEU A 384 9.73 20.13 10.21
C LEU A 384 9.75 18.63 9.90
N LEU A 385 9.28 18.25 8.71
CA LEU A 385 9.48 16.91 8.16
C LEU A 385 10.36 16.95 6.92
N MET A 386 11.44 16.18 6.94
CA MET A 386 12.30 15.92 5.80
C MET A 386 11.72 14.75 5.00
N VAL A 387 11.14 15.06 3.84
CA VAL A 387 10.51 14.10 2.93
C VAL A 387 11.53 13.64 1.90
N SER A 388 11.76 12.32 1.82
CA SER A 388 12.60 11.75 0.77
C SER A 388 12.30 10.28 0.51
N GLY A 389 12.62 9.81 -0.70
CA GLY A 389 12.68 8.38 -1.00
C GLY A 389 13.56 7.60 0.00
N PRO A 390 13.34 6.29 0.19
CA PRO A 390 14.21 5.42 0.98
C PRO A 390 15.68 5.51 0.53
N GLY A 391 16.61 5.41 1.48
CA GLY A 391 18.05 5.39 1.19
C GLY A 391 18.76 6.73 0.93
N ASN A 392 18.05 7.87 0.98
CA ASN A 392 18.61 9.19 0.66
C ASN A 392 19.06 10.00 1.91
N ALA A 393 19.75 9.34 2.84
CA ALA A 393 20.36 9.96 4.03
C ALA A 393 19.45 10.76 5.00
N LYS A 394 18.11 10.65 4.89
CA LYS A 394 17.18 11.37 5.78
C LYS A 394 17.40 11.06 7.26
N THR A 395 17.63 9.79 7.59
CA THR A 395 17.80 9.31 8.96
C THR A 395 19.12 9.82 9.55
N GLU A 396 20.19 9.79 8.76
CA GLU A 396 21.50 10.33 9.10
C GLU A 396 21.45 11.84 9.33
N THR A 397 20.70 12.57 8.49
CA THR A 397 20.55 14.03 8.56
C THR A 397 19.82 14.46 9.84
N VAL A 398 18.60 13.97 10.08
CA VAL A 398 17.83 14.37 11.28
C VAL A 398 18.43 13.76 12.55
N GLY A 399 19.03 12.58 12.46
CA GLY A 399 19.66 11.88 13.58
C GLY A 399 20.92 12.58 14.10
N ALA A 400 21.63 13.34 13.25
CA ALA A 400 22.81 14.10 13.64
C ALA A 400 22.52 15.13 14.75
N LEU A 401 21.27 15.60 14.86
CA LEU A 401 20.86 16.52 15.93
C LEU A 401 21.02 15.94 17.35
N ALA A 402 21.27 14.63 17.49
CA ALA A 402 21.69 14.03 18.76
C ALA A 402 22.92 14.74 19.36
N GLY A 403 23.84 15.24 18.54
CA GLY A 403 25.02 15.98 19.00
C GLY A 403 24.69 17.37 19.57
N ALA A 404 23.50 17.89 19.31
CA ALA A 404 22.95 19.10 19.94
C ALA A 404 22.05 18.79 21.15
N GLY A 405 22.08 17.56 21.66
CA GLY A 405 21.24 17.13 22.79
C GLY A 405 19.78 16.82 22.42
N ALA A 406 19.46 16.68 21.13
CA ALA A 406 18.11 16.29 20.72
C ALA A 406 17.74 14.91 21.29
N HIS A 407 16.50 14.79 21.75
CA HIS A 407 15.96 13.49 22.11
C HIS A 407 15.53 12.75 20.84
N VAL A 408 16.19 11.64 20.53
CA VAL A 408 15.95 10.93 19.27
C VAL A 408 15.13 9.66 19.51
N THR A 409 13.95 9.58 18.90
CA THR A 409 13.09 8.40 18.92
C THR A 409 12.88 7.81 17.52
N SER A 410 12.68 6.50 17.44
CA SER A 410 12.31 5.83 16.20
C SER A 410 10.81 5.93 15.90
N THR A 411 9.97 5.91 16.93
CA THR A 411 8.51 5.89 16.77
C THR A 411 7.79 6.45 18.01
N ILE A 412 6.52 6.82 17.84
CA ILE A 412 5.59 7.16 18.92
C ILE A 412 4.41 6.21 18.77
N SER A 413 4.38 5.14 19.58
CA SER A 413 3.42 4.04 19.42
C SER A 413 1.99 4.35 19.88
N SER A 414 1.81 5.37 20.73
CA SER A 414 0.50 5.82 21.21
C SER A 414 0.60 7.18 21.92
N GLU A 415 -0.54 7.83 22.18
CA GLU A 415 -0.62 8.98 23.09
C GLU A 415 -0.08 8.67 24.51
N GLY A 416 -0.17 7.40 24.96
CA GLY A 416 0.40 6.96 26.23
C GLY A 416 1.93 6.98 26.26
N ALA A 417 2.60 6.86 25.10
CA ALA A 417 4.04 7.03 24.99
C ALA A 417 4.47 8.49 25.19
N LEU A 418 3.62 9.45 24.79
CA LEU A 418 3.85 10.88 25.01
C LEU A 418 3.67 11.26 26.49
N LEU A 419 2.54 10.89 27.09
CA LEU A 419 2.24 11.07 28.51
C LEU A 419 1.69 9.79 29.14
N SER A 420 2.50 9.11 29.94
CA SER A 420 2.12 7.86 30.59
C SER A 420 1.34 8.09 31.89
N ALA A 421 0.32 7.26 32.04
CA ALA A 421 -0.60 7.21 33.18
C ALA A 421 -0.25 6.12 34.21
N THR A 422 0.80 5.32 33.99
CA THR A 422 1.14 4.16 34.83
C THR A 422 1.21 4.55 36.31
N SER A 423 0.55 3.77 37.16
CA SER A 423 0.37 4.05 38.58
C SER A 423 1.71 4.08 39.32
N LYS A 424 1.83 4.84 40.42
CA LYS A 424 3.10 4.90 41.19
C LYS A 424 3.54 3.52 41.74
N LYS A 425 2.60 2.57 41.91
CA LYS A 425 2.87 1.20 42.37
C LYS A 425 3.44 0.29 41.27
N GLU A 426 3.20 0.64 40.00
CA GLU A 426 3.64 -0.11 38.82
C GLU A 426 4.79 0.62 38.08
N ARG A 427 5.27 1.75 38.61
CA ARG A 427 6.43 2.46 38.07
C ARG A 427 7.71 1.79 38.53
N THR A 428 8.56 1.44 37.57
CA THR A 428 9.98 1.16 37.84
C THR A 428 10.67 2.44 38.34
N THR A 429 11.78 2.29 39.07
CA THR A 429 12.57 3.43 39.59
C THR A 429 13.03 4.40 38.49
N ASP A 430 13.15 3.94 37.25
CA ASP A 430 13.62 4.71 36.09
C ASP A 430 12.48 5.24 35.18
N ALA A 431 11.21 5.05 35.57
CA ALA A 431 10.06 5.46 34.76
C ALA A 431 9.86 6.98 34.77
N THR A 432 10.17 7.65 33.66
CA THR A 432 10.01 9.11 33.46
C THR A 432 8.55 9.56 33.36
N GLY A 433 7.62 8.62 33.11
CA GLY A 433 6.18 8.89 33.00
C GLY A 433 5.74 9.46 31.65
N GLY A 434 6.50 9.21 30.58
CA GLY A 434 6.20 9.60 29.20
C GLY A 434 7.30 10.44 28.56
N LEU A 435 7.34 10.46 27.23
CA LEU A 435 8.33 11.20 26.44
C LEU A 435 8.35 12.70 26.77
N LEU A 436 7.18 13.33 26.88
CA LEU A 436 7.09 14.77 27.16
C LEU A 436 7.58 15.13 28.57
N ARG A 437 7.41 14.24 29.55
CA ARG A 437 7.98 14.42 30.89
C ARG A 437 9.50 14.26 30.92
N LYS A 438 10.04 13.38 30.07
CA LYS A 438 11.49 13.21 29.90
C LYS A 438 12.13 14.45 29.26
N LEU A 439 11.44 15.04 28.28
CA LEU A 439 11.88 16.26 27.59
C LEU A 439 11.80 17.50 28.51
N GLY A 440 10.83 17.56 29.42
CA GLY A 440 10.64 18.71 30.28
C GLY A 440 9.74 19.77 29.65
N ASP A 441 9.98 21.04 29.96
CA ASP A 441 9.21 22.20 29.47
C ASP A 441 9.76 22.78 28.16
N ARG A 442 11.00 22.45 27.78
CA ARG A 442 11.59 22.75 26.47
C ARG A 442 12.43 21.61 25.93
N GLY A 443 12.49 21.49 24.60
CA GLY A 443 13.47 20.59 23.98
C GLY A 443 13.33 20.43 22.48
N LEU A 444 14.27 19.66 21.93
CA LEU A 444 14.32 19.26 20.53
C LEU A 444 14.05 17.75 20.44
N LEU A 445 12.95 17.38 19.77
CA LEU A 445 12.56 15.99 19.52
C LEU A 445 12.84 15.62 18.07
N VAL A 446 13.57 14.52 17.87
CA VAL A 446 13.78 13.93 16.55
C VAL A 446 12.99 12.65 16.41
N ILE A 447 12.17 12.55 15.37
CA ILE A 447 11.44 11.34 14.98
C ILE A 447 12.10 10.76 13.73
N LYS A 448 12.93 9.72 13.87
CA LYS A 448 13.71 9.14 12.75
C LYS A 448 12.82 8.66 11.60
N ASP A 449 11.66 8.09 11.93
CA ASP A 449 10.70 7.61 10.93
C ASP A 449 9.25 7.94 11.31
N PHE A 450 8.79 9.10 10.84
CA PHE A 450 7.40 9.53 10.96
C PHE A 450 6.45 8.67 10.13
N THR A 451 6.95 7.90 9.15
CA THR A 451 6.14 6.96 8.36
C THR A 451 5.47 5.93 9.26
N THR A 452 6.11 5.55 10.38
CA THR A 452 5.52 4.61 11.36
C THR A 452 4.20 5.12 11.95
N ILE A 453 4.08 6.43 12.18
CA ILE A 453 2.85 7.07 12.66
C ILE A 453 1.80 7.10 11.54
N LEU A 454 2.22 7.39 10.30
CA LEU A 454 1.31 7.41 9.14
C LEU A 454 0.74 6.03 8.81
N SER A 455 1.50 4.96 9.05
CA SER A 455 1.09 3.58 8.80
C SER A 455 0.20 2.98 9.90
N MET A 456 -0.06 3.70 10.99
CA MET A 456 -0.99 3.26 12.03
C MET A 456 -2.42 3.12 11.50
N SER A 457 -3.21 2.25 12.13
CA SER A 457 -4.65 2.19 11.89
C SER A 457 -5.32 3.53 12.24
N ARG A 458 -6.51 3.76 11.68
CA ARG A 458 -7.19 5.07 11.68
C ARG A 458 -7.27 5.72 13.06
N ASP A 459 -7.73 4.98 14.08
CA ASP A 459 -8.01 5.56 15.40
C ASP A 459 -6.73 5.87 16.21
N PRO A 460 -5.75 4.96 16.34
CA PRO A 460 -4.47 5.28 16.98
C PRO A 460 -3.72 6.42 16.29
N ARG A 461 -3.72 6.44 14.94
CA ARG A 461 -3.14 7.54 14.17
C ARG A 461 -3.79 8.87 14.50
N ALA A 462 -5.13 8.90 14.51
CA ALA A 462 -5.88 10.10 14.81
C ALA A 462 -5.62 10.60 16.24
N ALA A 463 -5.53 9.70 17.22
CA ALA A 463 -5.22 10.03 18.61
C ALA A 463 -3.81 10.60 18.77
N VAL A 464 -2.79 9.99 18.16
CA VAL A 464 -1.40 10.48 18.22
C VAL A 464 -1.28 11.85 17.54
N LEU A 465 -1.85 12.02 16.35
CA LEU A 465 -1.84 13.31 15.65
C LEU A 465 -2.63 14.38 16.43
N ALA A 466 -3.73 14.02 17.09
CA ALA A 466 -4.46 14.94 17.96
C ALA A 466 -3.61 15.42 19.13
N ALA A 467 -2.97 14.50 19.86
CA ALA A 467 -2.07 14.82 20.96
C ALA A 467 -0.91 15.71 20.51
N LEU A 468 -0.28 15.40 19.37
CA LEU A 468 0.80 16.21 18.82
C LEU A 468 0.36 17.66 18.52
N ARG A 469 -0.87 17.89 18.05
CA ARG A 469 -1.38 19.26 17.83
C ARG A 469 -1.47 20.06 19.13
N GLU A 470 -2.00 19.47 20.19
CA GLU A 470 -2.08 20.14 21.49
C GLU A 470 -0.69 20.40 22.09
N VAL A 471 0.26 19.48 21.86
CA VAL A 471 1.67 19.68 22.23
C VAL A 471 2.29 20.85 21.46
N TYR A 472 1.99 21.00 20.16
CA TYR A 472 2.43 22.16 19.39
C TYR A 472 1.87 23.47 19.94
N ASP A 473 0.60 23.48 20.33
CA ASP A 473 -0.09 24.64 20.90
C ASP A 473 0.40 24.97 22.33
N GLY A 474 1.29 24.14 22.89
CA GLY A 474 2.07 24.41 24.10
C GLY A 474 1.48 23.85 25.39
N ARG A 475 0.31 23.22 25.32
CA ARG A 475 -0.33 22.55 26.46
C ARG A 475 -1.20 21.41 25.98
N TRP A 476 -1.01 20.25 26.60
CA TRP A 476 -1.85 19.07 26.34
C TRP A 476 -2.32 18.44 27.66
N GLU A 477 -3.60 18.07 27.69
CA GLU A 477 -4.21 17.35 28.80
C GLU A 477 -4.70 15.98 28.35
N ARG A 478 -4.23 14.93 29.04
CA ARG A 478 -4.65 13.55 28.80
C ARG A 478 -5.41 13.01 30.01
N ASN A 479 -6.69 12.72 29.81
CA ASN A 479 -7.55 12.11 30.82
C ASN A 479 -7.48 10.59 30.74
N VAL A 480 -7.25 9.90 31.87
CA VAL A 480 -7.17 8.43 31.92
C VAL A 480 -8.01 7.83 33.05
N GLY A 481 -8.89 6.88 32.72
CA GLY A 481 -9.79 6.18 33.65
C GLY A 481 -11.27 6.43 33.35
N THR A 482 -12.17 5.52 33.76
CA THR A 482 -13.59 5.51 33.36
C THR A 482 -14.54 6.26 34.29
N ASP A 483 -14.11 6.73 35.47
CA ASP A 483 -14.98 7.41 36.47
C ASP A 483 -14.28 8.63 37.11
N GLY A 484 -14.14 9.73 36.38
CA GLY A 484 -13.44 10.93 36.88
C GLY A 484 -11.93 10.75 36.97
N GLY A 485 -11.37 10.07 35.97
CA GLY A 485 -9.99 9.62 35.88
C GLY A 485 -8.91 10.70 36.07
N ARG A 486 -7.66 10.26 36.17
CA ARG A 486 -6.50 11.14 36.40
C ARG A 486 -6.22 11.99 35.16
N THR A 487 -6.21 13.31 35.30
CA THR A 487 -5.72 14.22 34.26
C THR A 487 -4.20 14.34 34.34
N LEU A 488 -3.52 14.09 33.23
CA LEU A 488 -2.10 14.36 33.05
C LEU A 488 -1.96 15.62 32.21
N THR A 489 -1.31 16.65 32.74
CA THR A 489 -1.05 17.88 32.01
C THR A 489 0.44 17.96 31.65
N TRP A 490 0.72 18.37 30.43
CA TRP A 490 2.02 18.87 30.01
C TRP A 490 1.88 20.30 29.51
N THR A 491 2.87 21.12 29.82
CA THR A 491 2.98 22.50 29.33
C THR A 491 4.43 22.75 29.00
N GLY A 492 4.69 23.22 27.80
CA GLY A 492 6.05 23.42 27.32
C GLY A 492 6.11 23.85 25.87
N ARG A 493 7.32 23.91 25.34
CA ARG A 493 7.62 24.28 23.96
C ARG A 493 8.53 23.23 23.36
N LEU A 494 8.09 22.58 22.29
CA LEU A 494 8.83 21.50 21.68
C LEU A 494 9.10 21.81 20.21
N ALA A 495 10.38 21.81 19.80
CA ALA A 495 10.74 21.75 18.39
C ALA A 495 10.75 20.28 17.95
N VAL A 496 10.15 19.97 16.79
CA VAL A 496 10.05 18.60 16.29
C VAL A 496 10.62 18.52 14.89
N ILE A 497 11.59 17.63 14.69
CA ILE A 497 12.17 17.38 13.37
C ILE A 497 12.06 15.90 13.06
N GLY A 498 11.50 15.54 11.91
CA GLY A 498 11.27 14.15 11.55
C GLY A 498 11.72 13.79 10.14
N GLY A 499 12.07 12.53 9.94
CA GLY A 499 12.24 11.94 8.61
C GLY A 499 10.95 11.25 8.17
N VAL A 500 10.52 11.45 6.93
CA VAL A 500 9.34 10.77 6.37
C VAL A 500 9.58 10.39 4.91
N THR A 501 8.91 9.34 4.45
CA THR A 501 8.91 8.98 3.03
C THR A 501 7.83 9.75 2.27
N THR A 502 7.76 9.56 0.94
CA THR A 502 6.66 10.09 0.11
C THR A 502 5.29 9.50 0.47
N ALA A 503 5.20 8.56 1.43
CA ALA A 503 3.94 8.15 2.04
C ALA A 503 3.16 9.32 2.66
N TYR A 504 3.86 10.41 3.03
CA TYR A 504 3.23 11.66 3.45
C TYR A 504 2.28 12.20 2.38
N ASP A 505 2.63 12.11 1.08
CA ASP A 505 1.81 12.64 -0.01
C ASP A 505 0.45 11.92 -0.12
N SER A 506 0.44 10.61 0.11
CA SER A 506 -0.80 9.81 0.14
C SER A 506 -1.66 10.12 1.37
N ALA A 507 -1.05 10.51 2.49
CA ALA A 507 -1.73 10.83 3.74
C ALA A 507 -2.08 12.33 3.87
N HIS A 508 -1.62 13.18 2.94
CA HIS A 508 -1.72 14.65 3.03
C HIS A 508 -3.14 15.12 3.31
N ALA A 509 -4.16 14.61 2.60
CA ALA A 509 -5.54 15.05 2.79
C ALA A 509 -6.03 14.83 4.24
N VAL A 510 -5.68 13.70 4.86
CA VAL A 510 -6.03 13.40 6.25
C VAL A 510 -5.30 14.32 7.22
N ILE A 511 -4.00 14.53 6.99
CA ILE A 511 -3.17 15.38 7.85
C ILE A 511 -3.62 16.84 7.78
N ALA A 512 -3.84 17.35 6.58
CA ALA A 512 -4.27 18.72 6.33
C ALA A 512 -5.68 19.00 6.87
N ALA A 513 -6.64 18.07 6.71
CA ALA A 513 -7.98 18.20 7.29
C ALA A 513 -7.97 18.25 8.83
N MET A 514 -6.97 17.64 9.47
CA MET A 514 -6.77 17.72 10.92
C MET A 514 -6.04 19.00 11.37
N GLY A 515 -5.67 19.87 10.43
CA GLY A 515 -4.91 21.09 10.66
C GLY A 515 -3.43 20.79 10.82
N ASP A 516 -2.70 20.82 9.71
CA ASP A 516 -1.28 20.51 9.66
C ASP A 516 -0.43 21.52 10.46
N ARG A 517 0.51 21.01 11.26
CA ARG A 517 1.47 21.79 12.05
C ARG A 517 2.90 21.64 11.53
N PHE A 518 3.10 20.83 10.48
CA PHE A 518 4.42 20.60 9.92
C PHE A 518 4.68 21.48 8.70
N ALA A 519 5.93 21.92 8.58
CA ALA A 519 6.52 22.38 7.35
C ALA A 519 7.33 21.24 6.72
N LEU A 520 7.50 21.24 5.40
CA LEU A 520 8.16 20.17 4.68
C LEU A 520 9.43 20.69 4.02
N VAL A 521 10.46 19.84 3.97
CA VAL A 521 11.59 20.00 3.06
C VAL A 521 11.77 18.70 2.30
N ARG A 522 11.85 18.76 0.98
CA ARG A 522 11.96 17.61 0.09
C ARG A 522 13.38 17.49 -0.40
N VAL A 523 13.97 16.31 -0.26
CA VAL A 523 15.27 15.99 -0.85
C VAL A 523 15.07 15.04 -2.02
N ASP A 524 15.56 15.44 -3.18
CA ASP A 524 15.40 14.67 -4.41
C ASP A 524 16.28 13.41 -4.39
N SER A 525 15.64 12.25 -4.30
CA SER A 525 16.32 10.96 -4.38
C SER A 525 16.71 10.54 -5.81
N GLY A 526 16.33 11.32 -6.82
CA GLY A 526 16.70 11.12 -8.22
C GLY A 526 18.10 11.65 -8.57
N THR A 527 18.58 12.65 -7.83
CA THR A 527 19.87 13.29 -8.07
C THR A 527 21.01 12.47 -7.42
N GLY A 528 22.13 12.31 -8.13
CA GLY A 528 23.33 11.66 -7.56
C GLY A 528 23.19 10.17 -7.21
N ARG A 529 22.18 9.45 -7.72
CA ARG A 529 21.86 8.07 -7.30
C ARG A 529 23.07 7.12 -7.26
N LEU A 530 23.86 7.07 -8.33
CA LEU A 530 25.02 6.18 -8.43
C LEU A 530 26.19 6.66 -7.56
N THR A 531 26.40 7.98 -7.45
CA THR A 531 27.49 8.55 -6.65
C THR A 531 27.21 8.35 -5.16
N SER A 532 25.97 8.59 -4.71
CA SER A 532 25.53 8.34 -3.33
C SER A 532 25.58 6.84 -2.99
N GLY A 533 25.16 5.96 -3.91
CA GLY A 533 25.27 4.51 -3.73
C GLY A 533 26.73 4.03 -3.60
N ARG A 534 27.64 4.53 -4.45
CA ARG A 534 29.08 4.24 -4.34
C ARG A 534 29.64 4.75 -3.01
N LYS A 535 29.22 5.94 -2.57
CA LYS A 535 29.67 6.51 -1.31
C LYS A 535 29.20 5.69 -0.11
N ALA A 536 27.94 5.24 -0.11
CA ALA A 536 27.42 4.35 0.92
C ALA A 536 28.22 3.03 1.01
N LEU A 537 28.58 2.42 -0.13
CA LEU A 537 29.43 1.23 -0.16
C LEU A 537 30.84 1.50 0.40
N ALA A 538 31.41 2.68 0.12
CA ALA A 538 32.72 3.06 0.63
C ALA A 538 32.71 3.28 2.16
N ASN A 539 31.56 3.56 2.76
CA ASN A 539 31.41 3.78 4.20
C ASN A 539 31.07 2.50 4.98
N VAL A 540 30.92 1.35 4.31
CA VAL A 540 30.57 0.09 4.98
C VAL A 540 31.59 -0.24 6.06
N GLY A 541 31.12 -0.48 7.29
CA GLY A 541 31.97 -0.73 8.46
C GLY A 541 32.43 0.53 9.20
N SER A 542 32.10 1.73 8.70
CA SER A 542 32.42 3.02 9.34
C SER A 542 31.17 3.78 9.81
N GLU A 543 30.00 3.12 9.89
CA GLU A 543 28.71 3.77 10.15
C GLU A 543 28.63 4.42 11.53
N VAL A 544 29.26 3.82 12.54
CA VAL A 544 29.32 4.38 13.90
C VAL A 544 30.15 5.66 13.91
N GLN A 545 31.34 5.62 13.30
CA GLN A 545 32.20 6.80 13.18
C GLN A 545 31.52 7.90 12.37
N MET A 546 30.94 7.57 11.22
CA MET A 546 30.19 8.51 10.39
C MET A 546 29.11 9.22 11.20
N ARG A 547 28.25 8.47 11.92
CA ARG A 547 27.17 9.06 12.71
C ARG A 547 27.70 9.94 13.84
N ALA A 548 28.82 9.56 14.47
CA ALA A 548 29.46 10.38 15.49
C ALA A 548 29.99 11.70 14.91
N GLU A 549 30.71 11.67 13.78
CA GLU A 549 31.23 12.88 13.12
C GLU A 549 30.11 13.80 12.62
N LEU A 550 29.03 13.25 12.04
CA LEU A 550 27.87 14.03 11.62
C LEU A 550 27.18 14.69 12.83
N ALA A 551 27.05 13.96 13.94
CA ALA A 551 26.45 14.48 15.15
C ALA A 551 27.31 15.58 15.79
N GLU A 552 28.63 15.38 15.87
CA GLU A 552 29.58 16.39 16.34
C GLU A 552 29.50 17.67 15.50
N ALA A 553 29.45 17.53 14.17
CA ALA A 553 29.31 18.66 13.25
C ALA A 553 27.99 19.43 13.47
N ALA A 554 26.85 18.73 13.54
CA ALA A 554 25.55 19.37 13.78
C ALA A 554 25.48 20.04 15.17
N GLY A 555 26.02 19.38 16.20
CA GLY A 555 26.13 19.92 17.55
C GLY A 555 27.01 21.16 17.62
N GLY A 556 28.17 21.13 16.95
CA GLY A 556 29.11 22.25 16.91
C GLY A 556 28.54 23.50 16.24
N VAL A 557 27.73 23.33 15.19
CA VAL A 557 27.00 24.46 14.56
C VAL A 557 25.94 25.02 15.52
N LEU A 558 25.15 24.15 16.15
CA LEU A 558 24.08 24.56 17.06
C LEU A 558 24.58 25.14 18.39
N ALA A 559 25.83 24.86 18.77
CA ALA A 559 26.49 25.51 19.90
C ALA A 559 26.83 26.99 19.64
N GLN A 560 26.76 27.45 18.38
CA GLN A 560 27.06 28.83 17.96
C GLN A 560 25.82 29.70 17.69
N VAL A 561 24.63 29.23 18.04
CA VAL A 561 23.40 30.01 17.80
C VAL A 561 23.50 31.37 18.47
N ARG A 562 23.21 32.43 17.70
CA ARG A 562 23.23 33.84 18.14
C ARG A 562 21.82 34.42 18.10
N PRO A 563 21.01 34.29 19.18
CA PRO A 563 19.63 34.78 19.18
C PRO A 563 19.49 36.28 18.85
N GLY A 564 20.48 37.09 19.22
CA GLY A 564 20.48 38.53 18.92
C GLY A 564 20.52 38.89 17.42
N ALA A 565 21.00 37.97 16.57
CA ALA A 565 21.04 38.15 15.11
C ALA A 565 19.71 37.79 14.41
N ALA A 566 18.79 37.13 15.12
CA ALA A 566 17.55 36.55 14.60
C ALA A 566 16.43 37.60 14.39
N ARG A 567 16.71 38.64 13.60
CA ARG A 567 15.79 39.76 13.32
C ARG A 567 15.31 39.74 11.88
N LEU A 568 13.99 39.74 11.72
CA LEU A 568 13.31 39.96 10.44
C LEU A 568 13.15 41.45 10.19
N THR A 569 13.12 41.81 8.91
CA THR A 569 12.77 43.14 8.41
C THR A 569 11.34 43.13 7.89
N ASP A 570 10.71 44.29 7.75
CA ASP A 570 9.37 44.41 7.15
C ASP A 570 9.31 43.84 5.72
N ALA A 571 10.44 43.85 5.00
CA ALA A 571 10.53 43.23 3.68
C ALA A 571 10.48 41.70 3.75
N ASP A 572 11.20 41.11 4.71
CA ASP A 572 11.14 39.67 4.97
C ASP A 572 9.70 39.27 5.34
N GLU A 573 9.05 40.01 6.23
CA GLU A 573 7.68 39.71 6.68
C GLU A 573 6.67 39.73 5.52
N ARG A 574 6.74 40.73 4.63
CA ARG A 574 5.86 40.80 3.45
C ARG A 574 6.05 39.62 2.52
N GLU A 575 7.30 39.24 2.26
CA GLU A 575 7.59 38.11 1.38
C GLU A 575 7.13 36.77 2.00
N LEU A 576 7.45 36.55 3.28
CA LEU A 576 7.06 35.35 4.01
C LEU A 576 5.53 35.20 4.11
N LEU A 577 4.81 36.31 4.27
CA LEU A 577 3.34 36.32 4.27
C LEU A 577 2.78 35.92 2.91
N GLY A 578 3.31 36.48 1.81
CA GLY A 578 2.89 36.10 0.46
C GLY A 578 3.14 34.63 0.15
N LEU A 579 4.32 34.12 0.51
CA LEU A 579 4.64 32.69 0.40
C LEU A 579 3.66 31.84 1.22
N ALA A 580 3.41 32.23 2.46
CA ALA A 580 2.54 31.47 3.34
C ALA A 580 1.09 31.41 2.84
N ASP A 581 0.55 32.53 2.35
CA ASP A 581 -0.82 32.61 1.84
C ASP A 581 -1.05 31.66 0.66
N LEU A 582 -0.14 31.67 -0.32
CA LEU A 582 -0.22 30.77 -1.47
C LEU A 582 -0.08 29.30 -1.04
N VAL A 583 0.80 29.00 -0.09
CA VAL A 583 1.02 27.62 0.37
C VAL A 583 -0.17 27.09 1.15
N THR A 584 -0.72 27.87 2.09
CA THR A 584 -1.86 27.42 2.91
C THR A 584 -3.12 27.23 2.07
N LEU A 585 -3.35 28.08 1.07
CA LEU A 585 -4.39 27.83 0.04
C LEU A 585 -4.12 26.54 -0.73
N SER A 586 -2.90 26.38 -1.26
CA SER A 586 -2.55 25.26 -2.14
C SER A 586 -2.53 23.90 -1.44
N ARG A 587 -2.29 23.87 -0.12
CA ARG A 587 -2.28 22.63 0.68
C ARG A 587 -3.58 22.35 1.42
N THR A 588 -4.60 23.21 1.28
CA THR A 588 -5.91 22.97 1.90
C THR A 588 -6.50 21.65 1.39
N ALA A 589 -7.06 20.86 2.32
CA ALA A 589 -7.65 19.56 2.02
C ALA A 589 -8.94 19.69 1.19
N VAL A 590 -9.13 18.75 0.27
CA VAL A 590 -10.29 18.69 -0.63
C VAL A 590 -10.98 17.34 -0.44
N GLU A 591 -12.31 17.37 -0.31
CA GLU A 591 -13.15 16.20 -0.15
C GLU A 591 -13.39 15.51 -1.49
N ARG A 592 -13.38 14.18 -1.46
CA ARG A 592 -13.62 13.33 -2.62
C ARG A 592 -14.67 12.28 -2.32
N ASP A 593 -15.47 11.92 -3.31
CA ASP A 593 -16.46 10.86 -3.18
C ASP A 593 -15.83 9.46 -3.22
N GLY A 594 -16.65 8.41 -3.07
CA GLY A 594 -16.20 7.01 -3.14
C GLY A 594 -15.64 6.57 -4.51
N ARG A 595 -15.77 7.39 -5.55
CA ARG A 595 -15.17 7.19 -6.88
C ARG A 595 -13.87 8.00 -7.04
N GLY A 596 -13.53 8.83 -6.05
CA GLY A 596 -12.36 9.69 -6.03
C GLY A 596 -12.55 11.01 -6.79
N GLU A 597 -13.79 11.38 -7.11
CA GLU A 597 -14.14 12.64 -7.77
C GLU A 597 -14.24 13.77 -6.75
N VAL A 598 -13.87 14.99 -7.16
CA VAL A 598 -13.84 16.17 -6.28
C VAL A 598 -15.27 16.60 -5.95
N VAL A 599 -15.58 16.73 -4.66
CA VAL A 599 -16.91 17.12 -4.19
C VAL A 599 -16.92 18.58 -3.72
N ASP A 600 -16.06 18.90 -2.76
CA ASP A 600 -15.96 20.23 -2.16
C ASP A 600 -14.58 20.40 -1.48
N ALA A 601 -14.23 21.60 -1.04
CA ALA A 601 -13.03 21.86 -0.25
C ALA A 601 -13.38 22.28 1.18
N HIS A 602 -12.48 21.94 2.12
CA HIS A 602 -12.55 22.56 3.44
C HIS A 602 -12.27 24.06 3.34
N MET A 603 -12.72 24.84 4.34
CA MET A 603 -12.37 26.26 4.40
C MET A 603 -10.84 26.44 4.36
N PRO A 604 -10.33 27.39 3.56
CA PRO A 604 -8.90 27.64 3.43
C PRO A 604 -8.19 27.84 4.77
N GLU A 605 -7.02 27.22 4.91
CA GLU A 605 -6.13 27.48 6.03
C GLU A 605 -5.63 28.94 5.99
N ALA A 606 -5.80 29.67 7.10
CA ALA A 606 -5.24 31.01 7.23
C ALA A 606 -3.70 30.96 7.32
N PRO A 607 -2.97 31.91 6.69
CA PRO A 607 -1.51 31.87 6.59
C PRO A 607 -0.76 32.06 7.91
N THR A 608 -1.45 32.39 9.00
CA THR A 608 -0.87 32.88 10.25
C THR A 608 0.20 31.94 10.84
N ARG A 609 -0.14 30.68 11.09
CA ARG A 609 0.79 29.69 11.69
C ARG A 609 1.95 29.40 10.74
N PHE A 610 1.66 29.23 9.46
CA PHE A 610 2.68 28.88 8.47
C PHE A 610 3.66 30.03 8.22
N ALA A 611 3.17 31.28 8.14
CA ALA A 611 4.01 32.47 8.05
C ALA A 611 4.95 32.60 9.27
N LYS A 612 4.44 32.34 10.47
CA LYS A 612 5.28 32.30 11.68
C LYS A 612 6.35 31.20 11.61
N MET A 613 6.02 30.01 11.10
CA MET A 613 7.00 28.93 10.93
C MET A 613 8.10 29.31 9.92
N LEU A 614 7.74 29.90 8.78
CA LEU A 614 8.73 30.40 7.81
C LEU A 614 9.60 31.51 8.42
N GLY A 615 8.99 32.44 9.15
CA GLY A 615 9.73 33.50 9.87
C GLY A 615 10.69 32.93 10.92
N GLN A 616 10.25 31.95 11.71
CA GLN A 616 11.13 31.26 12.67
C GLN A 616 12.27 30.52 11.97
N LEU A 617 12.03 29.89 10.82
CA LEU A 617 13.08 29.26 10.04
C LEU A 617 14.15 30.26 9.56
N VAL A 618 13.74 31.41 9.03
CA VAL A 618 14.67 32.49 8.62
C VAL A 618 15.46 32.99 9.84
N ARG A 619 14.78 33.21 10.97
CA ARG A 619 15.40 33.61 12.24
C ARG A 619 16.43 32.59 12.71
N GLY A 620 16.12 31.29 12.60
CA GLY A 620 17.05 30.20 12.89
C GLY A 620 18.30 30.24 11.99
N GLY A 621 18.12 30.41 10.68
CA GLY A 621 19.23 30.54 9.73
C GLY A 621 20.14 31.75 10.03
N LEU A 622 19.53 32.92 10.26
CA LEU A 622 20.27 34.13 10.65
C LEU A 622 21.04 33.94 11.97
N ALA A 623 20.44 33.25 12.94
CA ALA A 623 21.09 32.96 14.22
C ALA A 623 22.30 32.03 14.07
N LEU A 624 22.29 31.14 13.07
CA LEU A 624 23.43 30.31 12.68
C LEU A 624 24.49 31.06 11.87
N GLY A 625 24.22 32.30 11.46
CA GLY A 625 25.12 33.10 10.63
C GLY A 625 24.97 32.89 9.12
N ILE A 626 23.90 32.26 8.67
CA ILE A 626 23.54 32.19 7.25
C ILE A 626 23.22 33.60 6.77
N ASP A 627 23.69 33.97 5.57
CA ASP A 627 23.35 35.26 4.97
C ASP A 627 21.83 35.42 4.81
N ARG A 628 21.34 36.66 4.91
CA ARG A 628 19.89 36.92 4.85
C ARG A 628 19.25 36.41 3.56
N ALA A 629 19.92 36.58 2.41
CA ALA A 629 19.38 36.12 1.14
C ALA A 629 19.26 34.58 1.11
N ASP A 630 20.27 33.87 1.63
CA ASP A 630 20.28 32.42 1.70
C ASP A 630 19.24 31.89 2.71
N ALA A 631 19.11 32.54 3.87
CA ALA A 631 18.09 32.21 4.88
C ALA A 631 16.66 32.39 4.33
N MET A 632 16.41 33.45 3.56
CA MET A 632 15.15 33.63 2.82
C MET A 632 14.99 32.55 1.74
N GLY A 633 16.08 32.14 1.09
CA GLY A 633 16.10 31.00 0.17
C GLY A 633 15.69 29.68 0.82
N LEU A 634 16.09 29.42 2.07
CA LEU A 634 15.62 28.27 2.85
C LEU A 634 14.11 28.32 3.07
N ALA A 635 13.56 29.49 3.42
CA ALA A 635 12.13 29.66 3.61
C ALA A 635 11.33 29.48 2.31
N ARG A 636 11.82 30.02 1.17
CA ARG A 636 11.22 29.78 -0.15
C ARG A 636 11.20 28.30 -0.50
N ARG A 637 12.29 27.58 -0.20
CA ARG A 637 12.35 26.13 -0.42
C ARG A 637 11.35 25.38 0.44
N VAL A 638 11.27 25.67 1.73
CA VAL A 638 10.30 25.03 2.63
C VAL A 638 8.86 25.36 2.21
N ALA A 639 8.58 26.61 1.83
CA ALA A 639 7.29 27.00 1.29
C ALA A 639 6.93 26.17 0.04
N ARG A 640 7.86 26.05 -0.92
CA ARG A 640 7.69 25.24 -2.13
C ARG A 640 7.42 23.77 -1.81
N ASP A 641 8.24 23.18 -0.95
CA ASP A 641 8.20 21.75 -0.63
C ASP A 641 6.96 21.36 0.19
N SER A 642 6.37 22.32 0.90
CA SER A 642 5.09 22.20 1.60
C SER A 642 3.85 22.25 0.68
N VAL A 643 3.98 22.64 -0.59
CA VAL A 643 2.88 22.53 -1.56
C VAL A 643 2.79 21.08 -2.07
N PRO A 644 1.59 20.48 -2.17
CA PRO A 644 1.44 19.17 -2.80
C PRO A 644 2.09 19.14 -4.20
N PRO A 645 3.02 18.21 -4.50
CA PRO A 645 3.89 18.31 -5.67
C PRO A 645 3.15 18.42 -7.02
N LEU A 646 2.04 17.67 -7.17
CA LEU A 646 1.23 17.74 -8.37
C LEU A 646 0.53 19.09 -8.52
N ARG A 647 0.01 19.66 -7.43
CA ARG A 647 -0.64 20.98 -7.45
C ARG A 647 0.36 22.06 -7.85
N LEU A 648 1.56 22.06 -7.26
CA LEU A 648 2.62 23.00 -7.64
C LEU A 648 3.01 22.85 -9.12
N THR A 649 3.11 21.61 -9.62
CA THR A 649 3.43 21.34 -11.03
C THR A 649 2.37 21.93 -11.98
N LEU A 650 1.08 21.79 -11.64
CA LEU A 650 -0.02 22.32 -12.45
C LEU A 650 -0.10 23.85 -12.40
N LEU A 651 0.10 24.45 -11.21
CA LEU A 651 0.18 25.89 -11.05
C LEU A 651 1.34 26.48 -11.85
N ALA A 652 2.51 25.84 -11.83
CA ALA A 652 3.67 26.24 -12.63
C ALA A 652 3.41 26.13 -14.14
N ASP A 653 2.79 25.04 -14.59
CA ASP A 653 2.44 24.85 -16.00
C ASP A 653 1.45 25.91 -16.50
N LEU A 654 0.45 26.28 -15.70
CA LEU A 654 -0.54 27.30 -16.04
C LEU A 654 -0.03 28.74 -15.86
N LEU A 655 1.03 28.95 -15.06
CA LEU A 655 1.77 30.21 -15.01
C LEU A 655 2.48 30.49 -16.34
N ASP A 656 3.08 29.45 -16.94
CA ASP A 656 3.82 29.57 -18.19
C ASP A 656 2.91 29.49 -19.43
N VAL A 657 1.86 28.67 -19.37
CA VAL A 657 0.92 28.44 -20.49
C VAL A 657 -0.54 28.53 -20.00
N PRO A 658 -1.06 29.76 -19.79
CA PRO A 658 -2.45 29.96 -19.35
C PRO A 658 -3.45 29.51 -20.41
N ASN A 659 -4.74 29.46 -20.04
CA ASN A 659 -5.85 29.10 -20.94
C ASN A 659 -5.66 27.72 -21.60
N SER A 660 -5.27 26.73 -20.79
CA SER A 660 -5.01 25.37 -21.25
C SER A 660 -6.13 24.40 -20.86
N THR A 661 -6.51 23.52 -21.79
CA THR A 661 -7.39 22.38 -21.52
C THR A 661 -6.68 21.30 -20.69
N THR A 662 -7.43 20.45 -19.98
CA THR A 662 -6.87 19.27 -19.27
C THR A 662 -5.95 18.43 -20.17
N ALA A 663 -6.31 18.25 -21.44
CA ALA A 663 -5.53 17.46 -22.39
C ALA A 663 -4.16 18.09 -22.72
N GLN A 664 -4.10 19.42 -22.84
CA GLN A 664 -2.86 20.15 -23.09
C GLN A 664 -1.93 20.11 -21.86
N VAL A 665 -2.48 20.38 -20.68
CA VAL A 665 -1.75 20.30 -19.41
C VAL A 665 -1.18 18.90 -19.21
N ARG A 666 -1.99 17.85 -19.40
CA ARG A 666 -1.55 16.45 -19.31
C ARG A 666 -0.39 16.13 -20.27
N LYS A 667 -0.43 16.64 -21.51
CA LYS A 667 0.66 16.44 -22.48
C LYS A 667 1.96 17.10 -22.06
N ARG A 668 1.94 18.22 -21.34
CA ARG A 668 3.16 18.87 -20.84
C ARG A 668 3.67 18.22 -19.55
N VAL A 669 2.76 17.94 -18.62
CA VAL A 669 3.08 17.40 -17.28
C VAL A 669 3.34 15.89 -17.28
N GLN A 670 2.92 15.15 -18.32
CA GLN A 670 3.19 13.71 -18.50
C GLN A 670 2.70 12.84 -17.32
N LYS A 671 1.48 13.11 -16.83
CA LYS A 671 0.79 12.33 -15.79
C LYS A 671 -0.50 11.70 -16.33
N PRO A 672 -1.09 10.68 -15.66
CA PRO A 672 -2.34 10.08 -16.09
C PRO A 672 -3.46 11.11 -16.20
N ARG A 673 -4.36 10.96 -17.18
CA ARG A 673 -5.42 11.95 -17.46
C ARG A 673 -6.30 12.19 -16.25
N SER A 674 -6.79 11.13 -15.60
CA SER A 674 -7.65 11.22 -14.41
C SER A 674 -6.95 11.92 -13.24
N THR A 675 -5.64 11.72 -13.08
CA THR A 675 -4.85 12.37 -12.04
C THR A 675 -4.73 13.88 -12.28
N VAL A 676 -4.45 14.30 -13.52
CA VAL A 676 -4.36 15.72 -13.89
C VAL A 676 -5.73 16.39 -13.77
N ASP A 677 -6.76 15.74 -14.29
CA ASP A 677 -8.13 16.26 -14.30
C ASP A 677 -8.63 16.53 -12.87
N ARG A 678 -8.51 15.55 -11.96
CA ARG A 678 -8.88 15.72 -10.55
C ARG A 678 -8.09 16.85 -9.90
N ALA A 679 -6.78 16.90 -10.09
CA ALA A 679 -5.97 17.93 -9.45
C ALA A 679 -6.25 19.35 -9.98
N LEU A 680 -6.63 19.50 -11.26
CA LEU A 680 -7.13 20.77 -11.80
C LEU A 680 -8.48 21.15 -11.17
N GLN A 681 -9.40 20.20 -11.03
CA GLN A 681 -10.68 20.41 -10.34
C GLN A 681 -10.46 20.81 -8.87
N GLU A 682 -9.54 20.17 -8.15
CA GLU A 682 -9.19 20.53 -6.78
C GLU A 682 -8.70 21.98 -6.68
N LEU A 683 -7.76 22.37 -7.55
CA LEU A 683 -7.24 23.73 -7.58
C LEU A 683 -8.32 24.75 -7.98
N HIS A 684 -9.28 24.36 -8.81
CA HIS A 684 -10.43 25.19 -9.16
C HIS A 684 -11.38 25.39 -7.97
N VAL A 685 -11.75 24.32 -7.26
CA VAL A 685 -12.61 24.39 -6.06
C VAL A 685 -11.93 25.17 -4.93
N LEU A 686 -10.61 25.09 -4.81
CA LEU A 686 -9.82 25.92 -3.89
C LEU A 686 -9.73 27.40 -4.30
N GLY A 687 -10.27 27.78 -5.46
CA GLY A 687 -10.24 29.14 -5.99
C GLY A 687 -8.89 29.58 -6.56
N LEU A 688 -7.93 28.67 -6.69
CA LEU A 688 -6.60 28.94 -7.26
C LEU A 688 -6.62 28.97 -8.78
N LEU A 689 -7.59 28.30 -9.41
CA LEU A 689 -7.82 28.32 -10.85
C LEU A 689 -9.21 28.85 -11.20
N ARG A 690 -9.30 29.54 -12.33
CA ARG A 690 -10.56 29.86 -13.01
C ARG A 690 -10.77 28.90 -14.17
N GLN A 691 -12.04 28.57 -14.42
CA GLN A 691 -12.47 27.74 -15.53
C GLN A 691 -13.32 28.57 -16.49
N HIS A 692 -13.01 28.50 -17.79
CA HIS A 692 -13.75 29.19 -18.84
C HIS A 692 -14.19 28.19 -19.93
N ASP A 693 -15.46 28.23 -20.30
CA ASP A 693 -15.98 27.39 -21.38
C ASP A 693 -15.46 27.83 -22.75
N LEU A 694 -15.05 26.87 -23.57
CA LEU A 694 -14.69 27.12 -24.95
C LEU A 694 -15.96 27.27 -25.83
N PRO A 695 -15.87 28.02 -26.95
CA PRO A 695 -16.98 28.15 -27.90
C PRO A 695 -17.48 26.76 -28.35
N GLY A 696 -18.77 26.48 -28.11
CA GLY A 696 -19.39 25.18 -28.40
C GLY A 696 -19.73 24.32 -27.17
N GLY A 697 -19.38 24.77 -25.94
CA GLY A 697 -19.94 24.27 -24.68
C GLY A 697 -19.56 22.85 -24.24
N SER A 698 -18.76 22.13 -25.03
CA SER A 698 -18.35 20.74 -24.74
C SER A 698 -16.96 20.61 -24.10
N SER A 699 -16.25 21.72 -23.89
CA SER A 699 -14.91 21.74 -23.29
C SER A 699 -14.61 23.09 -22.63
N TRP A 700 -13.66 23.11 -21.72
CA TRP A 700 -13.22 24.30 -20.98
C TRP A 700 -11.69 24.38 -20.88
N VAL A 701 -11.20 25.56 -20.53
CA VAL A 701 -9.79 25.83 -20.23
C VAL A 701 -9.63 26.30 -18.80
N TYR A 702 -8.43 26.09 -18.26
CA TYR A 702 -8.01 26.59 -16.95
C TYR A 702 -6.98 27.71 -17.09
N GLU A 703 -7.05 28.67 -16.18
CA GLU A 703 -6.03 29.69 -15.97
C GLU A 703 -5.90 30.01 -14.46
N LEU A 704 -4.82 30.71 -14.08
CA LEU A 704 -4.64 31.15 -12.70
C LEU A 704 -5.74 32.16 -12.30
N SER A 705 -6.22 32.01 -11.07
CA SER A 705 -7.13 32.97 -10.45
C SER A 705 -6.39 34.24 -10.03
N GLU A 706 -7.11 35.36 -9.86
CA GLU A 706 -6.55 36.65 -9.46
C GLU A 706 -5.98 36.63 -8.04
N VAL A 707 -6.40 35.66 -7.22
CA VAL A 707 -5.87 35.45 -5.87
C VAL A 707 -4.42 34.93 -5.89
N VAL A 708 -3.96 34.37 -7.02
CA VAL A 708 -2.60 33.83 -7.15
C VAL A 708 -1.67 34.93 -7.63
N ASP A 709 -0.81 35.44 -6.74
CA ASP A 709 0.26 36.36 -7.13
C ASP A 709 1.30 35.64 -8.01
N PRO A 710 1.45 36.01 -9.30
CA PRO A 710 2.38 35.35 -10.20
C PRO A 710 3.85 35.48 -9.77
N SER A 711 4.21 36.56 -9.07
CA SER A 711 5.57 36.80 -8.60
C SER A 711 5.94 35.84 -7.46
N VAL A 712 5.02 35.61 -6.52
CA VAL A 712 5.16 34.65 -5.43
C VAL A 712 5.22 33.23 -5.98
N LEU A 713 4.30 32.86 -6.87
CA LEU A 713 4.32 31.54 -7.51
C LEU A 713 5.62 31.31 -8.29
N ARG A 714 6.11 32.32 -9.02
CA ARG A 714 7.39 32.24 -9.73
C ARG A 714 8.57 32.06 -8.76
N ALA A 715 8.55 32.73 -7.60
CA ALA A 715 9.56 32.51 -6.57
C ALA A 715 9.58 31.06 -6.07
N LEU A 716 8.42 30.42 -5.87
CA LEU A 716 8.33 29.00 -5.51
C LEU A 716 8.87 28.07 -6.62
N VAL A 717 8.56 28.37 -7.88
CA VAL A 717 8.94 27.53 -9.03
C VAL A 717 10.44 27.62 -9.37
N VAL A 718 11.01 28.83 -9.34
CA VAL A 718 12.41 29.09 -9.70
C VAL A 718 13.38 28.63 -8.60
N THR A 719 12.90 28.42 -7.37
CA THR A 719 13.71 27.87 -6.28
C THR A 719 14.24 26.48 -6.67
N ARG A 720 15.50 26.42 -7.11
CA ARG A 720 16.22 25.18 -7.47
C ARG A 720 16.82 24.55 -6.21
N ASN A 721 16.97 23.22 -6.21
CA ASN A 721 17.86 22.52 -5.27
C ASN A 721 19.30 22.80 -5.72
N VAL A 722 19.86 23.97 -5.37
CA VAL A 722 21.20 24.38 -5.82
C VAL A 722 22.23 23.85 -4.82
N THR A 723 22.86 22.72 -5.12
CA THR A 723 24.00 22.20 -4.33
C THR A 723 25.33 22.18 -5.06
N THR A 724 25.43 22.84 -6.22
CA THR A 724 26.73 22.99 -6.92
C THR A 724 27.40 24.32 -6.53
N PRO A 725 28.59 24.31 -5.90
CA PRO A 725 29.42 25.50 -5.82
C PRO A 725 29.96 25.82 -7.22
N GLY A 726 29.62 27.00 -7.76
CA GLY A 726 30.31 27.61 -8.90
C GLY A 726 29.54 27.62 -10.23
N SER A 727 28.88 28.74 -10.52
CA SER A 727 28.87 29.38 -11.85
C SER A 727 28.00 30.64 -11.81
N ARG A 728 28.57 31.74 -11.31
CA ARG A 728 28.03 33.09 -11.51
C ARG A 728 28.31 33.65 -12.93
N ASP A 729 28.86 32.85 -13.85
CA ASP A 729 29.39 33.33 -15.14
C ASP A 729 28.63 32.84 -16.40
N GLN A 730 27.41 32.32 -16.30
CA GLN A 730 26.67 31.83 -17.49
C GLN A 730 25.54 32.72 -18.00
N GLU A 731 25.29 33.89 -17.41
CA GLU A 731 24.28 34.83 -17.93
C GLU A 731 24.76 35.67 -19.13
N GLU A 732 26.03 35.63 -19.52
CA GLU A 732 26.56 36.46 -20.63
C GLU A 732 26.79 35.73 -21.97
N ARG A 733 26.37 34.46 -22.15
CA ARG A 733 26.69 33.69 -23.38
C ARG A 733 25.52 33.10 -24.17
N SER A 734 24.29 33.62 -24.00
CA SER A 734 23.14 33.23 -24.84
C SER A 734 22.78 34.29 -25.89
N ALA A 735 23.79 34.97 -26.44
CA ALA A 735 23.68 35.72 -27.70
C ALA A 735 24.65 35.08 -28.68
N LEU A 736 24.18 34.11 -29.46
CA LEU A 736 24.70 33.68 -30.76
C LEU A 736 23.97 32.38 -31.15
N ALA A 737 22.88 32.50 -31.89
CA ALA A 737 22.36 31.40 -32.69
C ALA A 737 23.27 31.20 -33.91
N PRO A 738 23.49 29.95 -34.34
CA PRO A 738 23.78 29.69 -35.74
C PRO A 738 22.76 28.72 -36.38
N PRO A 739 22.69 28.71 -37.72
CA PRO A 739 21.47 28.45 -38.47
C PRO A 739 21.40 27.04 -39.08
N THR A 740 20.24 26.81 -39.69
CA THR A 740 19.79 25.64 -40.45
C THR A 740 20.66 25.25 -41.66
N ASP A 741 20.65 23.93 -41.92
CA ASP A 741 20.59 23.23 -43.22
C ASP A 741 21.85 22.63 -43.92
N ILE A 742 21.65 21.35 -44.32
CA ILE A 742 22.14 20.58 -45.50
C ILE A 742 23.22 19.46 -45.32
N SER A 743 22.91 18.38 -46.06
CA SER A 743 23.38 16.99 -46.28
C SER A 743 24.84 16.66 -46.66
N GLY A 744 25.17 15.36 -46.58
CA GLY A 744 26.14 14.62 -47.42
C GLY A 744 27.31 14.00 -46.64
N ASP A 745 27.33 12.69 -46.36
CA ASP A 745 27.89 11.56 -47.13
C ASP A 745 29.43 11.42 -47.11
N GLY A 746 29.91 10.18 -46.92
CA GLY A 746 31.32 9.82 -47.18
C GLY A 746 32.11 9.19 -46.03
N SER A 747 31.99 7.87 -45.93
CA SER A 747 32.77 6.92 -45.13
C SER A 747 34.29 7.12 -45.15
N LEU A 748 34.98 6.84 -44.03
CA LEU A 748 36.32 6.24 -44.04
C LEU A 748 36.68 5.51 -42.70
N PHE A 749 36.97 4.21 -42.84
CA PHE A 749 37.80 3.31 -42.01
C PHE A 749 37.33 2.76 -40.63
N ALA A 750 37.15 1.43 -40.62
CA ALA A 750 37.37 0.48 -39.51
C ALA A 750 38.46 -0.54 -39.99
N PRO A 751 39.03 -1.49 -39.20
CA PRO A 751 38.54 -2.04 -37.92
C PRO A 751 39.64 -2.44 -36.88
N LEU A 752 39.24 -3.27 -35.88
CA LEU A 752 39.99 -4.06 -34.88
C LEU A 752 40.09 -3.39 -33.49
N SER A 753 39.67 -3.94 -32.34
CA SER A 753 39.16 -5.25 -31.90
C SER A 753 38.45 -5.05 -30.54
N GLY A 754 37.27 -5.63 -30.33
CA GLY A 754 36.51 -5.48 -29.07
C GLY A 754 36.64 -6.66 -28.10
N PRO A 755 36.47 -6.44 -26.78
CA PRO A 755 36.02 -7.46 -25.86
C PRO A 755 34.50 -7.37 -25.63
N ARG A 756 33.84 -8.50 -25.90
CA ARG A 756 32.48 -8.97 -25.53
C ARG A 756 31.65 -8.06 -24.61
N ALA A 757 30.57 -7.52 -25.18
CA ALA A 757 29.38 -7.14 -24.43
C ALA A 757 28.63 -8.40 -23.97
N VAL A 758 28.40 -8.53 -22.67
CA VAL A 758 27.34 -9.39 -22.11
C VAL A 758 26.05 -8.61 -22.27
N ALA A 759 25.16 -9.12 -23.10
CA ALA A 759 23.86 -8.51 -23.37
C ALA A 759 23.01 -8.47 -22.09
N ALA A 760 22.47 -7.30 -21.78
CA ALA A 760 21.38 -7.16 -20.81
C ALA A 760 20.10 -7.76 -21.40
N GLU A 761 19.46 -8.66 -20.65
CA GLU A 761 18.18 -9.26 -21.01
C GLU A 761 17.07 -8.20 -21.15
N PRO A 762 16.22 -8.28 -22.19
CA PRO A 762 15.06 -7.42 -22.30
C PRO A 762 13.97 -7.88 -21.32
N ALA A 763 13.22 -6.90 -20.80
CA ALA A 763 12.05 -7.09 -19.95
C ALA A 763 11.09 -8.15 -20.52
N ALA A 764 10.65 -9.07 -19.64
CA ALA A 764 9.77 -10.18 -19.98
C ALA A 764 8.47 -9.71 -20.66
N ALA A 765 8.26 -10.19 -21.89
CA ALA A 765 7.02 -10.07 -22.63
C ALA A 765 5.85 -10.78 -21.90
N PRO A 766 4.59 -10.38 -22.13
CA PRO A 766 3.45 -11.14 -21.63
C PRO A 766 3.50 -12.58 -22.15
N ALA A 767 3.27 -13.55 -21.27
CA ALA A 767 3.26 -14.97 -21.61
C ALA A 767 2.33 -15.25 -22.82
N PRO A 768 2.74 -16.10 -23.78
CA PRO A 768 1.91 -16.41 -24.95
C PRO A 768 0.63 -17.12 -24.51
N ALA A 769 -0.50 -16.72 -25.08
CA ALA A 769 -1.75 -17.48 -24.98
C ALA A 769 -1.50 -18.91 -25.51
N GLY A 770 -2.02 -19.93 -24.83
CA GLY A 770 -1.96 -21.32 -25.32
C GLY A 770 -2.63 -21.41 -26.70
N HIS A 771 -2.13 -22.24 -27.60
CA HIS A 771 -2.76 -22.50 -28.89
C HIS A 771 -3.28 -23.94 -28.92
N CYS A 772 -4.45 -24.16 -29.52
CA CYS A 772 -5.03 -25.49 -29.66
C CYS A 772 -4.16 -26.35 -30.60
N GLU A 773 -3.73 -27.53 -30.16
CA GLU A 773 -2.80 -28.39 -30.93
C GLU A 773 -3.38 -28.90 -32.26
N VAL A 774 -4.70 -28.90 -32.42
CA VAL A 774 -5.39 -29.39 -33.63
C VAL A 774 -5.69 -28.28 -34.63
N CYS A 775 -6.06 -27.08 -34.17
CA CYS A 775 -6.50 -26.00 -35.07
C CYS A 775 -5.65 -24.73 -35.02
N GLY A 776 -4.68 -24.63 -34.11
CA GLY A 776 -3.75 -23.49 -34.01
C GLY A 776 -4.36 -22.17 -33.55
N LEU A 777 -5.65 -22.13 -33.20
CA LEU A 777 -6.32 -20.93 -32.67
C LEU A 777 -6.01 -20.75 -31.18
N GLY A 778 -5.97 -19.50 -30.73
CA GLY A 778 -5.70 -19.14 -29.32
C GLY A 778 -6.77 -19.71 -28.39
N LEU A 779 -6.32 -20.35 -27.31
CA LEU A 779 -7.13 -20.92 -26.24
C LEU A 779 -7.43 -19.84 -25.18
N ASP A 780 -8.61 -19.95 -24.57
CA ASP A 780 -8.93 -19.18 -23.37
C ASP A 780 -7.89 -19.50 -22.27
N PRO A 781 -7.36 -18.51 -21.52
CA PRO A 781 -6.38 -18.72 -20.45
C PRO A 781 -6.77 -19.77 -19.41
N VAL A 782 -8.06 -20.09 -19.29
CA VAL A 782 -8.59 -21.15 -18.41
C VAL A 782 -8.10 -22.55 -18.80
N LEU A 783 -7.77 -22.80 -20.07
CA LEU A 783 -7.58 -24.16 -20.59
C LEU A 783 -6.18 -24.77 -20.40
N GLY A 784 -5.20 -24.04 -19.84
CA GLY A 784 -3.84 -24.57 -19.66
C GLY A 784 -3.09 -24.84 -20.98
N GLN A 785 -1.80 -25.21 -20.88
CA GLN A 785 -0.99 -25.59 -22.05
C GLN A 785 -1.30 -27.06 -22.44
N GLY A 786 -1.54 -27.32 -23.73
CA GLY A 786 -1.84 -28.66 -24.27
C GLY A 786 -3.33 -29.00 -24.39
N ALA A 787 -4.24 -28.05 -24.21
CA ALA A 787 -5.68 -28.27 -24.32
C ALA A 787 -6.21 -28.15 -25.76
N LEU A 788 -7.29 -28.89 -26.03
CA LEU A 788 -8.02 -28.86 -27.30
C LEU A 788 -9.31 -28.05 -27.14
N HIS A 789 -9.75 -27.36 -28.21
CA HIS A 789 -11.12 -26.85 -28.25
C HIS A 789 -12.11 -28.02 -28.14
N PRO A 790 -13.29 -27.85 -27.51
CA PRO A 790 -14.29 -28.92 -27.37
C PRO A 790 -14.64 -29.58 -28.72
N GLN A 791 -14.75 -28.77 -29.78
CA GLN A 791 -15.00 -29.23 -31.15
C GLN A 791 -13.81 -29.98 -31.77
N CYS A 792 -12.59 -29.70 -31.32
CA CYS A 792 -11.37 -30.39 -31.77
C CYS A 792 -11.12 -31.70 -30.99
N ALA A 793 -11.57 -31.79 -29.74
CA ALA A 793 -11.48 -33.00 -28.92
C ALA A 793 -12.35 -34.14 -29.48
N GLU A 794 -13.55 -33.81 -29.99
CA GLU A 794 -14.44 -34.77 -30.67
C GLU A 794 -13.83 -35.35 -31.96
N VAL A 795 -12.96 -34.60 -32.64
CA VAL A 795 -12.27 -35.04 -33.87
C VAL A 795 -11.14 -36.05 -33.57
N VAL A 796 -10.47 -35.92 -32.42
CA VAL A 796 -9.38 -36.83 -32.00
C VAL A 796 -9.90 -38.13 -31.38
N ALA A 797 -11.12 -38.11 -30.81
CA ALA A 797 -11.73 -39.26 -30.13
C ALA A 797 -12.46 -40.25 -31.06
N ALA A 798 -12.57 -39.97 -32.37
CA ALA A 798 -13.20 -40.88 -33.32
C ALA A 798 -12.26 -42.07 -33.66
N PRO A 799 -12.66 -43.34 -33.41
CA PRO A 799 -11.86 -44.49 -33.82
C PRO A 799 -11.79 -44.56 -35.36
N PRO A 800 -10.67 -44.99 -35.95
CA PRO A 800 -10.54 -45.02 -37.40
C PRO A 800 -11.55 -45.99 -38.00
N ALA A 801 -12.50 -45.44 -38.76
CA ALA A 801 -13.41 -46.24 -39.57
C ALA A 801 -12.59 -46.99 -40.63
N ALA A 802 -12.55 -48.32 -40.51
CA ALA A 802 -12.03 -49.20 -41.53
C ALA A 802 -12.81 -49.04 -42.84
N ARG A 803 -12.12 -48.57 -43.88
CA ARG A 803 -12.36 -48.71 -45.34
C ARG A 803 -11.21 -47.95 -46.00
N GLY A 804 -10.30 -48.52 -46.76
CA GLY A 804 -10.46 -49.56 -47.77
C GLY A 804 -10.08 -48.95 -49.11
N GLY A 805 -8.94 -49.38 -49.65
CA GLY A 805 -8.66 -49.35 -51.10
C GLY A 805 -8.39 -47.98 -51.73
N ALA A 806 -7.12 -47.74 -52.03
CA ALA A 806 -6.67 -46.73 -52.97
C ALA A 806 -7.28 -46.90 -54.38
N SER A 807 -7.61 -45.79 -55.04
CA SER A 807 -7.47 -45.63 -56.50
C SER A 807 -7.56 -44.15 -56.91
N ALA A 808 -6.39 -43.57 -57.18
CA ALA A 808 -6.01 -42.73 -58.33
C ALA A 808 -6.90 -41.60 -58.90
N CYS A 809 -6.21 -40.47 -59.10
CA CYS A 809 -6.31 -39.45 -60.17
C CYS A 809 -7.46 -38.42 -60.14
N GLY A 810 -7.06 -37.14 -60.20
CA GLY A 810 -7.89 -35.99 -60.56
C GLY A 810 -7.46 -34.72 -59.85
#